data_AF-A0A2J8SDR0-F1
#
_entry.id   AF-A0A2J8SDR0-F1
#
_cell.length_a   1.000
_cell.length_b   1.000
_cell.length_c   1.000
_cell.angle_alpha   90.00
_cell.angle_beta   90.00
_cell.angle_gamma   90.00
#
_symmetry.space_group_name_H-M   'P 1'
#
loop_
_entity.id
_entity.type
_entity.pdbx_description
1 polymer ?
#
loop_
_entity_poly.entity_id
_entity_poly.type
_entity_poly.pdbx_seq_one_letter_code
_entity_poly.pdbx_strand_id
1 'polypeptide(L)'
;MGALWSWWILWAGATLLWGLTQEASVDLKNTGREEFLTAFLQNYQLAYSKAYPHLLISSLSESPASVSILSQADNTSKKVTVRPGESVMVNISAKAEMIGSKIFQHAVVIHSDYAISVQALNAKPDTAELTLLRPIQALGTEYFVLTPPGTSARNVKEFAVVAGAAGASVSVTLKGSVTFNGKFYPAGDVLRVTLQPYNVAQLQSSMDLSGSKVTASSPVAVLSGHSCAQKHTTCNHVVEQLLPTSAWGTHYVVPTLASQSRYDLAFVVASQATKLTYNHGGITGSRGLQAGDVVEFEVRPSRPLYLSANVGIQVLLFGTGAIRNEVTYDPYLVLIPDVAAYCPAYVIKSVPGSEGVALVVAQTKSISGLTIDGHAVGAKLTWEAVPGSEFSYAEVELGTADTIHTAEATTNFGLLTFGLAKAVGYATAADCGRTVLSPAEPSCEGVQCAAGQRCQVVGGKAGCVAESTAVCRAQGDPHYTTFDGRRYDMMGTCSYTMAELCSEDDTLPAFSVEAKNEHRGSRRVSYVGLVTVRAYSHSVSLTRGEVGFVLVDNQRSRLPVSLSEGRLRVYQSGPRAVVELVFGLVVTYDWDCQLALSLPARFQDQVCGLCGNYNGDPADDFLTPDGALAPDAVEFASSWKLDDGDYLCEDGCQNNCPACTPGQAQHYEGDRLCGMLTKLDGPFAVCHDTLDPRPFLEQCVYDLCVVGGERLSLCRGLSAYAQACLELGISVGDWRSPANCPLSCPANSRYELCGPACPASCNGAAAPSNCSGLPCVEGCVCLPGFVASGGACVPASSCGCTFQGLQLAPGQEVWADELCQRRCTCNGATHQVTCRDTQGCPAGERCSVQNGLLGCYPDRFGTCQGSGDPHYVSFDGRRFDFMGTCTYLLVGSCGQNAALPAFRVLVENEHRGSQTVSYTRAVRVEARGVKVAVRREYPGQVLVDDILQYLPFQAADGQVQVFRQGRDAVVRTDFGLTVTYDWNARVTAKVPSSYAEALCGLCGNFNGDPADDLALRGGGQAANALAFGNSWQEETRPGCGATEPGDCPKLDSLVAQQLQSKNECGILADPKGPFRECHSKLDPQGAMRDCVYDHCLLPGQSGPLCDTLATYAAACQAAGATVHPWRSEELC
;
A
#
# COMPACT_ATOMS: atom_id res chain seq x y z
N MET A 1 -15.94 -15.09 -75.22
CA MET A 1 -14.54 -14.94 -74.79
C MET A 1 -14.48 -13.59 -74.10
N GLY A 2 -14.50 -13.46 -72.79
CA GLY A 2 -13.63 -14.09 -71.81
C GLY A 2 -12.68 -13.00 -71.30
N ALA A 3 -12.91 -12.53 -70.06
CA ALA A 3 -12.02 -11.76 -69.16
C ALA A 3 -11.48 -10.40 -69.68
N LEU A 4 -11.48 -9.29 -68.94
CA LEU A 4 -10.79 -9.02 -67.67
C LEU A 4 -11.30 -7.72 -67.03
N TRP A 5 -11.56 -7.79 -65.72
CA TRP A 5 -11.37 -6.83 -64.62
C TRP A 5 -11.18 -5.35 -64.98
N SER A 6 -11.87 -4.38 -64.37
CA SER A 6 -11.69 -4.02 -62.95
C SER A 6 -12.80 -3.07 -62.50
N TRP A 7 -13.44 -3.33 -61.35
CA TRP A 7 -14.47 -2.48 -60.75
C TRP A 7 -14.15 -2.33 -59.27
N TRP A 8 -13.93 -1.12 -58.77
CA TRP A 8 -14.28 -0.67 -57.41
C TRP A 8 -14.10 0.85 -57.35
N ILE A 9 -15.17 1.56 -56.97
CA ILE A 9 -15.25 2.83 -56.19
C ILE A 9 -16.40 3.72 -56.71
N LEU A 10 -17.40 3.86 -55.81
CA LEU A 10 -18.38 4.95 -55.64
C LEU A 10 -19.44 5.20 -56.73
N TRP A 11 -20.69 4.85 -56.42
CA TRP A 11 -21.91 5.71 -56.40
C TRP A 11 -23.18 4.89 -56.65
N ALA A 12 -24.08 4.84 -55.67
CA ALA A 12 -25.53 4.99 -55.89
C ALA A 12 -26.28 4.98 -54.54
N GLY A 13 -26.69 6.17 -54.11
CA GLY A 13 -27.71 6.35 -53.10
C GLY A 13 -29.12 6.20 -53.68
N ALA A 14 -30.05 6.03 -52.75
CA ALA A 14 -31.49 6.27 -52.87
C ALA A 14 -32.33 5.33 -53.75
N THR A 15 -32.89 4.30 -53.12
CA THR A 15 -34.32 3.97 -53.23
C THR A 15 -34.77 3.23 -51.97
N LEU A 16 -36.04 3.44 -51.61
CA LEU A 16 -36.85 2.75 -50.60
C LEU A 16 -36.94 3.40 -49.21
N LEU A 17 -37.69 4.51 -49.19
CA LEU A 17 -38.51 4.95 -48.05
C LEU A 17 -39.91 4.32 -48.21
N TRP A 18 -40.33 3.60 -47.17
CA TRP A 18 -41.69 3.38 -46.64
C TRP A 18 -42.10 1.91 -46.45
N GLY A 19 -42.15 1.53 -45.18
CA GLY A 19 -42.82 0.34 -44.70
C GLY A 19 -42.02 -0.38 -43.62
N LEU A 20 -42.07 0.13 -42.38
CA LEU A 20 -42.20 -0.63 -41.13
C LEU A 20 -41.95 0.30 -39.93
N THR A 21 -43.05 0.85 -39.40
CA THR A 21 -43.11 1.36 -38.03
C THR A 21 -43.30 0.18 -37.08
N GLN A 22 -42.29 -0.12 -36.27
CA GLN A 22 -42.39 -0.54 -34.87
C GLN A 22 -40.97 -0.85 -34.37
N GLU A 23 -40.24 0.19 -33.98
CA GLU A 23 -39.18 0.04 -32.98
C GLU A 23 -39.87 -0.23 -31.65
N ALA A 24 -39.86 -1.48 -31.20
CA ALA A 24 -40.04 -1.79 -29.79
C ALA A 24 -38.71 -1.51 -29.10
N SER A 25 -38.65 -0.42 -28.35
CA SER A 25 -37.61 -0.15 -27.37
C SER A 25 -37.49 -1.33 -26.42
N VAL A 26 -36.36 -2.05 -26.45
CA VAL A 26 -36.06 -3.05 -25.42
C VAL A 26 -35.47 -2.29 -24.23
N ASP A 27 -36.30 -2.17 -23.20
CA ASP A 27 -35.99 -1.61 -21.89
C ASP A 27 -34.86 -2.45 -21.23
N LEU A 28 -33.68 -1.86 -21.09
CA LEU A 28 -32.49 -2.48 -20.48
C LEU A 28 -32.65 -2.51 -18.95
N LYS A 29 -33.41 -3.47 -18.45
CA LYS A 29 -33.36 -3.96 -17.06
C LYS A 29 -32.94 -5.43 -17.05
N ASN A 30 -31.69 -5.68 -17.45
CA ASN A 30 -31.10 -7.01 -17.50
C ASN A 30 -30.74 -7.46 -16.07
N THR A 31 -31.49 -8.41 -15.52
CA THR A 31 -31.37 -8.87 -14.12
C THR A 31 -30.43 -10.08 -13.96
N GLY A 32 -29.80 -10.55 -15.05
CA GLY A 32 -28.82 -11.64 -15.02
C GLY A 32 -29.38 -13.02 -14.64
N ARG A 33 -30.71 -13.20 -14.66
CA ARG A 33 -31.43 -14.46 -14.33
C ARG A 33 -32.36 -14.93 -15.45
N GLU A 34 -31.88 -14.77 -16.66
CA GLU A 34 -32.71 -14.85 -17.88
C GLU A 34 -32.25 -15.98 -18.82
N GLU A 35 -31.09 -16.62 -18.59
CA GLU A 35 -30.62 -17.74 -19.43
C GLU A 35 -29.98 -18.85 -18.59
N PHE A 36 -30.36 -20.10 -18.86
CA PHE A 36 -29.93 -21.30 -18.13
C PHE A 36 -29.59 -22.45 -19.08
N LEU A 37 -28.72 -23.35 -18.60
CA LEU A 37 -28.20 -24.47 -19.37
C LEU A 37 -28.18 -25.74 -18.52
N THR A 38 -28.67 -26.86 -19.08
CA THR A 38 -28.63 -28.17 -18.41
C THR A 38 -28.54 -29.33 -19.40
N ALA A 39 -28.34 -30.54 -18.88
CA ALA A 39 -28.43 -31.80 -19.59
C ALA A 39 -28.94 -32.90 -18.64
N PHE A 40 -29.56 -33.94 -19.19
CA PHE A 40 -30.15 -35.02 -18.38
C PHE A 40 -29.25 -36.26 -18.42
N LEU A 41 -28.62 -36.55 -17.27
CA LEU A 41 -27.73 -37.69 -17.09
C LEU A 41 -28.52 -39.01 -17.11
N GLN A 42 -27.81 -40.14 -17.19
CA GLN A 42 -28.43 -41.45 -17.25
C GLN A 42 -29.16 -41.77 -15.94
N ASN A 43 -30.49 -41.81 -15.96
CA ASN A 43 -31.27 -42.26 -14.82
C ASN A 43 -31.44 -43.79 -14.92
N TYR A 44 -30.79 -44.52 -14.01
CA TYR A 44 -30.82 -45.99 -13.96
C TYR A 44 -30.24 -46.69 -15.21
N GLN A 45 -30.45 -47.99 -15.35
CA GLN A 45 -30.01 -48.79 -16.49
C GLN A 45 -30.89 -48.55 -17.74
N LEU A 46 -30.28 -48.65 -18.93
CA LEU A 46 -30.91 -48.43 -20.24
C LEU A 46 -32.24 -49.20 -20.44
N ALA A 47 -32.36 -50.43 -19.95
CA ALA A 47 -33.50 -51.31 -20.19
C ALA A 47 -34.66 -51.16 -19.19
N TYR A 48 -34.58 -50.21 -18.25
CA TYR A 48 -35.52 -50.13 -17.13
C TYR A 48 -36.87 -49.53 -17.51
N SER A 49 -36.89 -48.27 -17.94
CA SER A 49 -38.10 -47.57 -18.33
C SER A 49 -37.77 -46.32 -19.15
N LYS A 50 -38.80 -45.70 -19.70
CA LYS A 50 -38.70 -44.36 -20.33
C LYS A 50 -38.45 -43.29 -19.26
N ALA A 51 -37.57 -42.32 -19.58
CA ALA A 51 -37.34 -41.12 -18.76
C ALA A 51 -38.44 -40.07 -18.93
N TYR A 52 -38.65 -39.30 -17.86
CA TYR A 52 -39.57 -38.17 -17.75
C TYR A 52 -38.81 -36.93 -17.25
N PRO A 53 -38.00 -36.29 -18.12
CA PRO A 53 -37.32 -35.07 -17.76
C PRO A 53 -38.30 -33.89 -17.76
N HIS A 54 -38.27 -33.08 -16.70
CA HIS A 54 -39.12 -31.89 -16.56
C HIS A 54 -38.30 -30.68 -16.12
N LEU A 55 -38.76 -29.49 -16.50
CA LEU A 55 -38.32 -28.23 -15.91
C LEU A 55 -39.45 -27.67 -15.05
N LEU A 56 -39.17 -27.30 -13.81
CA LEU A 56 -40.05 -26.48 -13.00
C LEU A 56 -39.55 -25.04 -13.08
N ILE A 57 -40.39 -24.15 -13.61
CA ILE A 57 -40.03 -22.76 -13.87
C ILE A 57 -40.96 -21.86 -13.08
N SER A 58 -40.41 -21.12 -12.12
CA SER A 58 -41.17 -20.24 -11.21
C SER A 58 -40.83 -18.79 -11.50
N SER A 59 -41.84 -17.91 -11.54
CA SER A 59 -41.59 -16.47 -11.73
C SER A 59 -40.95 -15.87 -10.47
N LEU A 60 -39.93 -15.03 -10.67
CA LEU A 60 -39.38 -14.16 -9.63
C LEU A 60 -39.73 -12.68 -9.89
N SER A 61 -40.57 -12.42 -10.89
CA SER A 61 -40.96 -11.10 -11.37
C SER A 61 -42.44 -10.82 -11.11
N GLU A 62 -42.75 -9.52 -10.91
CA GLU A 62 -44.12 -8.97 -10.87
C GLU A 62 -44.74 -8.83 -12.27
N SER A 63 -43.95 -9.05 -13.32
CA SER A 63 -44.41 -9.14 -14.70
C SER A 63 -44.47 -10.60 -15.15
N PRO A 64 -45.46 -11.00 -15.97
CA PRO A 64 -45.46 -12.32 -16.61
C PRO A 64 -44.20 -12.54 -17.45
N ALA A 65 -43.47 -13.62 -17.18
CA ALA A 65 -42.25 -14.02 -17.87
C ALA A 65 -42.58 -14.91 -19.08
N SER A 66 -42.10 -14.54 -20.27
CA SER A 66 -42.08 -15.38 -21.46
C SER A 66 -40.80 -16.21 -21.47
N VAL A 67 -40.95 -17.54 -21.44
CA VAL A 67 -39.81 -18.46 -21.35
C VAL A 67 -39.77 -19.35 -22.58
N SER A 68 -38.65 -19.32 -23.30
CA SER A 68 -38.34 -20.21 -24.41
C SER A 68 -37.39 -21.32 -23.96
N ILE A 69 -37.73 -22.57 -24.29
CA ILE A 69 -36.95 -23.76 -23.99
C ILE A 69 -36.59 -24.44 -25.31
N LEU A 70 -35.31 -24.74 -25.51
CA LEU A 70 -34.79 -25.45 -26.68
C LEU A 70 -34.06 -26.72 -26.25
N SER A 71 -34.55 -27.88 -26.70
CA SER A 71 -33.91 -29.19 -26.52
C SER A 71 -33.09 -29.52 -27.76
N GLN A 72 -31.77 -29.60 -27.62
CA GLN A 72 -30.86 -29.97 -28.72
C GLN A 72 -30.97 -31.45 -29.11
N ALA A 73 -31.46 -32.31 -28.21
CA ALA A 73 -31.56 -33.75 -28.43
C ALA A 73 -32.55 -34.14 -29.55
N ASP A 74 -33.55 -33.30 -29.78
CA ASP A 74 -34.56 -33.50 -30.82
C ASP A 74 -34.98 -32.21 -31.54
N ASN A 75 -34.23 -31.13 -31.33
CA ASN A 75 -34.48 -29.79 -31.87
C ASN A 75 -35.90 -29.26 -31.59
N THR A 76 -36.51 -29.67 -30.48
CA THR A 76 -37.83 -29.18 -30.08
C THR A 76 -37.71 -27.86 -29.33
N SER A 77 -38.54 -26.88 -29.72
CA SER A 77 -38.66 -25.61 -29.02
C SER A 77 -40.05 -25.45 -28.42
N LYS A 78 -40.12 -24.98 -27.17
CA LYS A 78 -41.36 -24.67 -26.46
C LYS A 78 -41.31 -23.24 -25.94
N LYS A 79 -42.45 -22.55 -25.95
CA LYS A 79 -42.62 -21.26 -25.28
C LYS A 79 -43.73 -21.39 -24.24
N VAL A 80 -43.49 -20.89 -23.04
CA VAL A 80 -44.46 -20.86 -21.94
C VAL A 80 -44.47 -19.48 -21.32
N THR A 81 -45.59 -19.08 -20.73
CA THR A 81 -45.70 -17.84 -19.96
C THR A 81 -45.87 -18.21 -18.49
N VAL A 82 -45.08 -17.61 -17.61
CA VAL A 82 -45.11 -17.82 -16.16
C VAL A 82 -45.53 -16.52 -15.50
N ARG A 83 -46.71 -16.50 -14.88
CA ARG A 83 -47.21 -15.27 -14.24
C ARG A 83 -46.58 -15.08 -12.85
N PRO A 84 -46.63 -13.86 -12.29
CA PRO A 84 -46.20 -13.61 -10.92
C PRO A 84 -46.89 -14.57 -9.94
N GLY A 85 -46.12 -15.17 -9.02
CA GLY A 85 -46.63 -16.15 -8.07
C GLY A 85 -47.06 -17.50 -8.69
N GLU A 86 -46.76 -17.74 -9.97
CA GLU A 86 -47.01 -19.03 -10.64
C GLU A 86 -45.70 -19.80 -10.92
N SER A 87 -45.84 -21.11 -11.04
CA SER A 87 -44.81 -22.05 -11.46
C SER A 87 -45.40 -22.97 -12.51
N VAL A 88 -44.66 -23.21 -13.59
CA VAL A 88 -45.08 -24.08 -14.67
C VAL A 88 -44.14 -25.28 -14.79
N MET A 89 -44.71 -26.47 -14.97
CA MET A 89 -43.95 -27.66 -15.27
C MET A 89 -43.90 -27.88 -16.79
N VAL A 90 -42.70 -27.92 -17.35
CA VAL A 90 -42.46 -28.10 -18.78
C VAL A 90 -41.84 -29.47 -19.03
N ASN A 91 -42.56 -30.32 -19.76
CA ASN A 91 -42.06 -31.66 -20.13
C ASN A 91 -40.96 -31.54 -21.18
N ILE A 92 -39.82 -32.19 -20.95
CA ILE A 92 -38.75 -32.35 -21.92
C ILE A 92 -38.86 -33.75 -22.54
N SER A 93 -38.39 -33.88 -23.78
CA SER A 93 -38.39 -35.15 -24.49
C SER A 93 -37.52 -36.18 -23.78
N ALA A 94 -38.00 -37.44 -23.70
CA ALA A 94 -37.21 -38.54 -23.14
C ALA A 94 -35.89 -38.80 -23.90
N LYS A 95 -35.76 -38.29 -25.14
CA LYS A 95 -34.52 -38.34 -25.93
C LYS A 95 -33.39 -37.49 -25.34
N ALA A 96 -33.71 -36.56 -24.43
CA ALA A 96 -32.71 -35.72 -23.77
C ALA A 96 -31.80 -36.52 -22.83
N GLU A 97 -32.26 -37.66 -22.32
CA GLU A 97 -31.45 -38.55 -21.48
C GLU A 97 -30.17 -39.02 -22.22
N MET A 98 -29.02 -38.85 -21.59
CA MET A 98 -27.73 -39.23 -22.13
C MET A 98 -27.28 -40.57 -21.55
N ILE A 99 -27.04 -41.56 -22.41
CA ILE A 99 -26.63 -42.91 -22.01
C ILE A 99 -25.27 -43.23 -22.62
N GLY A 100 -24.29 -43.56 -21.77
CA GLY A 100 -22.91 -43.83 -22.15
C GLY A 100 -21.96 -42.64 -21.94
N SER A 101 -20.68 -42.90 -22.15
CA SER A 101 -19.58 -41.96 -21.93
C SER A 101 -19.01 -41.46 -23.27
N LYS A 102 -19.54 -40.31 -23.73
CA LYS A 102 -19.25 -39.71 -25.05
C LYS A 102 -19.69 -38.24 -25.13
N ILE A 103 -19.49 -37.62 -26.28
CA ILE A 103 -20.07 -36.31 -26.62
C ILE A 103 -21.50 -36.48 -27.15
N PHE A 104 -22.41 -35.62 -26.70
CA PHE A 104 -23.81 -35.56 -27.09
C PHE A 104 -24.17 -34.14 -27.57
N GLN A 105 -25.18 -34.03 -28.43
CA GLN A 105 -25.86 -32.77 -28.77
C GLN A 105 -27.20 -32.71 -28.03
N HIS A 106 -27.15 -32.72 -26.70
CA HIS A 106 -28.32 -32.96 -25.84
C HIS A 106 -28.56 -31.84 -24.82
N ALA A 107 -27.86 -30.70 -24.94
CA ALA A 107 -28.10 -29.57 -24.05
C ALA A 107 -29.55 -29.07 -24.14
N VAL A 108 -30.09 -28.64 -23.01
CA VAL A 108 -31.36 -27.93 -22.92
C VAL A 108 -31.07 -26.50 -22.53
N VAL A 109 -31.46 -25.56 -23.38
CA VAL A 109 -31.25 -24.12 -23.23
C VAL A 109 -32.57 -23.49 -22.85
N ILE A 110 -32.57 -22.69 -21.78
CA ILE A 110 -33.75 -21.97 -21.30
C ILE A 110 -33.42 -20.48 -21.36
N HIS A 111 -34.28 -19.70 -22.00
CA HIS A 111 -34.15 -18.25 -22.09
C HIS A 111 -35.47 -17.59 -21.69
N SER A 112 -35.43 -16.53 -20.90
CA SER A 112 -36.57 -15.75 -20.46
C SER A 112 -36.31 -14.26 -20.60
N ASP A 113 -37.37 -13.49 -20.80
CA ASP A 113 -37.36 -12.02 -20.81
C ASP A 113 -37.43 -11.39 -19.41
N TYR A 114 -37.68 -12.17 -18.36
CA TYR A 114 -37.70 -11.73 -16.96
C TYR A 114 -37.05 -12.75 -16.04
N ALA A 115 -36.66 -12.32 -14.84
CA ALA A 115 -36.07 -13.20 -13.84
C ALA A 115 -36.98 -14.38 -13.47
N ILE A 116 -36.44 -15.59 -13.59
CA ILE A 116 -37.09 -16.86 -13.24
C ILE A 116 -36.17 -17.71 -12.37
N SER A 117 -36.76 -18.66 -11.66
CA SER A 117 -36.06 -19.79 -11.06
C SER A 117 -36.32 -21.04 -11.90
N VAL A 118 -35.28 -21.85 -12.15
CA VAL A 118 -35.39 -23.06 -12.97
C VAL A 118 -34.81 -24.25 -12.22
N GLN A 119 -35.62 -25.29 -12.03
CA GLN A 119 -35.18 -26.57 -11.49
C GLN A 119 -35.36 -27.66 -12.54
N ALA A 120 -34.40 -28.57 -12.65
CA ALA A 120 -34.45 -29.70 -13.57
C ALA A 120 -34.71 -31.00 -12.81
N LEU A 121 -35.82 -31.66 -13.12
CA LEU A 121 -36.23 -32.95 -12.57
C LEU A 121 -35.89 -34.04 -13.58
N ASN A 122 -35.08 -35.03 -13.18
CA ASN A 122 -34.79 -36.21 -13.99
C ASN A 122 -35.45 -37.45 -13.37
N ALA A 123 -36.62 -37.85 -13.88
CA ALA A 123 -37.43 -38.90 -13.26
C ALA A 123 -37.63 -40.15 -14.15
N LYS A 124 -37.73 -41.30 -13.50
CA LYS A 124 -38.24 -42.59 -14.00
C LYS A 124 -39.13 -43.19 -12.88
N PRO A 125 -39.95 -44.22 -13.13
CA PRO A 125 -40.69 -44.90 -12.08
C PRO A 125 -39.74 -45.34 -10.96
N ASP A 126 -40.03 -44.95 -9.72
CA ASP A 126 -39.24 -45.28 -8.53
C ASP A 126 -37.78 -44.73 -8.52
N THR A 127 -37.48 -43.68 -9.29
CA THR A 127 -36.16 -43.00 -9.21
C THR A 127 -36.23 -41.59 -9.81
N ALA A 128 -35.93 -40.56 -9.02
CA ALA A 128 -35.91 -39.18 -9.47
C ALA A 128 -34.98 -38.30 -8.62
N GLU A 129 -34.43 -37.27 -9.24
CA GLU A 129 -33.70 -36.21 -8.54
C GLU A 129 -33.98 -34.84 -9.17
N LEU A 130 -33.87 -33.81 -8.34
CA LEU A 130 -34.14 -32.42 -8.68
C LEU A 130 -32.90 -31.57 -8.40
N THR A 131 -32.42 -30.82 -9.39
CA THR A 131 -31.31 -29.86 -9.19
C THR A 131 -31.75 -28.45 -9.55
N LEU A 132 -31.29 -27.47 -8.76
CA LEU A 132 -31.49 -26.04 -9.06
C LEU A 132 -30.47 -25.61 -10.13
N LEU A 133 -30.96 -25.10 -11.26
CA LEU A 133 -30.09 -24.59 -12.31
C LEU A 133 -29.59 -23.18 -11.99
N ARG A 134 -28.32 -22.94 -12.29
CA ARG A 134 -27.68 -21.64 -12.19
C ARG A 134 -27.76 -20.91 -13.54
N PRO A 135 -27.96 -19.59 -13.52
CA PRO A 135 -27.94 -18.80 -14.74
C PRO A 135 -26.54 -18.85 -15.36
N ILE A 136 -26.44 -18.71 -16.68
CA ILE A 136 -25.17 -18.85 -17.41
C ILE A 136 -24.09 -17.88 -16.88
N GLN A 137 -24.49 -16.70 -16.40
CA GLN A 137 -23.61 -15.68 -15.81
C GLN A 137 -22.95 -16.13 -14.50
N ALA A 138 -23.52 -17.13 -13.81
CA ALA A 138 -22.97 -17.70 -12.57
C ALA A 138 -22.10 -18.94 -12.81
N LEU A 139 -21.95 -19.38 -14.07
CA LEU A 139 -21.08 -20.49 -14.44
C LEU A 139 -19.63 -20.03 -14.54
N GLY A 140 -18.69 -20.95 -14.32
CA GLY A 140 -17.25 -20.68 -14.42
C GLY A 140 -16.53 -21.69 -15.30
N THR A 141 -15.20 -21.68 -15.20
CA THR A 141 -14.30 -22.47 -16.03
C THR A 141 -13.59 -23.58 -15.28
N GLU A 142 -13.69 -23.62 -13.94
CA GLU A 142 -12.99 -24.62 -13.12
C GLU A 142 -13.93 -25.25 -12.08
N TYR A 143 -13.94 -26.59 -12.00
CA TYR A 143 -14.81 -27.36 -11.11
C TYR A 143 -14.08 -28.60 -10.58
N PHE A 144 -14.55 -29.12 -9.45
CA PHE A 144 -14.16 -30.43 -8.94
C PHE A 144 -15.40 -31.33 -8.83
N VAL A 145 -15.31 -32.53 -9.37
CA VAL A 145 -16.41 -33.49 -9.45
C VAL A 145 -16.59 -34.21 -8.11
N LEU A 146 -17.84 -34.52 -7.75
CA LEU A 146 -18.19 -35.42 -6.66
C LEU A 146 -19.16 -36.49 -7.14
N THR A 147 -18.84 -37.77 -6.94
CA THR A 147 -19.75 -38.85 -7.30
C THR A 147 -20.10 -39.69 -6.06
N PRO A 148 -21.37 -39.69 -5.60
CA PRO A 148 -21.77 -40.41 -4.40
C PRO A 148 -21.60 -41.93 -4.54
N PRO A 149 -21.64 -42.69 -3.43
CA PRO A 149 -21.41 -44.13 -3.45
C PRO A 149 -22.58 -44.92 -4.07
N GLY A 150 -22.25 -46.08 -4.62
CA GLY A 150 -23.21 -47.07 -5.12
C GLY A 150 -22.71 -48.49 -4.82
N THR A 151 -23.64 -49.45 -4.81
CA THR A 151 -23.38 -50.86 -4.45
C THR A 151 -23.29 -51.79 -5.68
N SER A 152 -23.83 -51.34 -6.82
CA SER A 152 -23.94 -52.14 -8.04
C SER A 152 -22.94 -51.67 -9.08
N ALA A 153 -22.08 -52.58 -9.55
CA ALA A 153 -21.16 -52.31 -10.66
C ALA A 153 -21.87 -52.09 -12.02
N ARG A 154 -23.17 -52.37 -12.12
CA ARG A 154 -23.98 -52.10 -13.33
C ARG A 154 -24.47 -50.65 -13.42
N ASN A 155 -24.48 -49.96 -12.28
CA ASN A 155 -24.82 -48.55 -12.20
C ASN A 155 -23.50 -47.77 -12.17
N VAL A 156 -23.50 -46.58 -12.76
CA VAL A 156 -22.26 -45.83 -13.03
C VAL A 156 -22.27 -44.51 -12.30
N LYS A 157 -21.12 -44.15 -11.75
CA LYS A 157 -20.80 -42.80 -11.30
C LYS A 157 -20.58 -41.92 -12.51
N GLU A 158 -21.12 -40.72 -12.49
CA GLU A 158 -21.20 -39.93 -13.71
C GLU A 158 -21.17 -38.43 -13.47
N PHE A 159 -20.64 -37.70 -14.45
CA PHE A 159 -20.77 -36.26 -14.52
C PHE A 159 -20.81 -35.81 -15.99
N ALA A 160 -21.35 -34.63 -16.24
CA ALA A 160 -21.47 -34.04 -17.56
C ALA A 160 -20.97 -32.60 -17.56
N VAL A 161 -20.27 -32.22 -18.63
CA VAL A 161 -19.84 -30.84 -18.89
C VAL A 161 -20.65 -30.31 -20.08
N VAL A 162 -21.42 -29.25 -19.87
CA VAL A 162 -22.32 -28.66 -20.88
C VAL A 162 -21.75 -27.33 -21.35
N ALA A 163 -21.43 -27.23 -22.64
CA ALA A 163 -20.92 -26.00 -23.24
C ALA A 163 -22.08 -25.07 -23.66
N GLY A 164 -21.90 -23.76 -23.44
CA GLY A 164 -22.84 -22.73 -23.90
C GLY A 164 -22.72 -22.43 -25.40
N ALA A 165 -23.27 -21.28 -25.80
CA ALA A 165 -23.31 -20.82 -27.19
C ALA A 165 -21.93 -20.67 -27.86
N ALA A 166 -20.88 -20.39 -27.07
CA ALA A 166 -19.51 -20.23 -27.57
C ALA A 166 -18.77 -21.56 -27.81
N GLY A 167 -19.32 -22.70 -27.36
CA GLY A 167 -18.53 -23.94 -27.22
C GLY A 167 -17.47 -23.83 -26.12
N ALA A 168 -16.66 -24.88 -25.95
CA ALA A 168 -15.57 -24.88 -24.97
C ALA A 168 -14.51 -25.96 -25.27
N SER A 169 -13.24 -25.65 -25.08
CA SER A 169 -12.19 -26.66 -24.90
C SER A 169 -12.11 -27.06 -23.44
N VAL A 170 -12.33 -28.35 -23.15
CA VAL A 170 -12.43 -28.91 -21.80
C VAL A 170 -11.28 -29.89 -21.56
N SER A 171 -10.67 -29.79 -20.38
CA SER A 171 -9.63 -30.70 -19.88
C SER A 171 -10.06 -31.24 -18.51
N VAL A 172 -10.03 -32.55 -18.35
CA VAL A 172 -10.44 -33.26 -17.13
C VAL A 172 -9.25 -34.06 -16.61
N THR A 173 -8.78 -33.74 -15.40
CA THR A 173 -7.81 -34.56 -14.68
C THR A 173 -8.56 -35.60 -13.85
N LEU A 174 -8.44 -36.88 -14.22
CA LEU A 174 -9.28 -37.96 -13.70
C LEU A 174 -8.77 -38.54 -12.38
N LYS A 175 -9.65 -38.73 -11.40
CA LYS A 175 -9.36 -39.50 -10.17
C LYS A 175 -9.71 -40.99 -10.29
N GLY A 176 -10.63 -41.34 -11.19
CA GLY A 176 -11.01 -42.72 -11.50
C GLY A 176 -10.90 -42.99 -13.00
N SER A 177 -10.72 -44.25 -13.38
CA SER A 177 -10.61 -44.62 -14.79
C SER A 177 -11.93 -44.41 -15.55
N VAL A 178 -11.88 -43.87 -16.76
CA VAL A 178 -13.05 -43.63 -17.62
C VAL A 178 -12.77 -44.18 -19.02
N THR A 179 -13.77 -44.81 -19.64
CA THR A 179 -13.75 -45.05 -21.08
C THR A 179 -14.62 -43.98 -21.74
N PHE A 180 -14.05 -43.10 -22.56
CA PHE A 180 -14.76 -41.99 -23.21
C PHE A 180 -14.57 -42.05 -24.72
N ASN A 181 -15.65 -41.95 -25.49
CA ASN A 181 -15.64 -42.13 -26.96
C ASN A 181 -14.92 -43.42 -27.40
N GLY A 182 -15.06 -44.51 -26.62
CA GLY A 182 -14.42 -45.80 -26.89
C GLY A 182 -12.94 -45.89 -26.54
N LYS A 183 -12.30 -44.81 -26.06
CA LYS A 183 -10.91 -44.81 -25.58
C LYS A 183 -10.86 -44.92 -24.06
N PHE A 184 -10.01 -45.81 -23.55
CA PHE A 184 -9.77 -45.98 -22.11
C PHE A 184 -8.76 -44.94 -21.58
N TYR A 185 -9.07 -44.36 -20.42
CA TYR A 185 -8.23 -43.42 -19.68
C TYR A 185 -8.09 -43.94 -18.24
N PRO A 186 -6.90 -44.33 -17.77
CA PRO A 186 -6.66 -44.70 -16.37
C PRO A 186 -6.82 -43.50 -15.40
N ALA A 187 -6.87 -43.79 -14.10
CA ALA A 187 -6.83 -42.75 -13.07
C ALA A 187 -5.50 -41.98 -13.13
N GLY A 188 -5.54 -40.66 -12.95
CA GLY A 188 -4.42 -39.74 -13.10
C GLY A 188 -4.25 -39.14 -14.49
N ASP A 189 -4.88 -39.72 -15.52
CA ASP A 189 -4.81 -39.19 -16.89
C ASP A 189 -5.57 -37.87 -17.04
N VAL A 190 -5.17 -37.11 -18.06
CA VAL A 190 -5.86 -35.88 -18.49
C VAL A 190 -6.62 -36.14 -19.78
N LEU A 191 -7.95 -36.12 -19.70
CA LEU A 191 -8.84 -36.20 -20.86
C LEU A 191 -9.11 -34.80 -21.42
N ARG A 192 -8.76 -34.57 -22.70
CA ARG A 192 -9.02 -33.31 -23.40
C ARG A 192 -10.07 -33.52 -24.49
N VAL A 193 -11.06 -32.62 -24.54
CA VAL A 193 -12.14 -32.65 -25.52
C VAL A 193 -12.55 -31.22 -25.92
N THR A 194 -12.87 -31.02 -27.19
CA THR A 194 -13.45 -29.75 -27.68
C THR A 194 -14.94 -29.96 -27.91
N LEU A 195 -15.75 -29.15 -27.25
CA LEU A 195 -17.21 -29.13 -27.35
C LEU A 195 -17.62 -28.01 -28.30
N GLN A 196 -18.40 -28.33 -29.33
CA GLN A 196 -19.06 -27.31 -30.15
C GLN A 196 -20.17 -26.62 -29.33
N PRO A 197 -20.75 -25.52 -29.81
CA PRO A 197 -21.89 -24.87 -29.16
C PRO A 197 -22.96 -25.87 -28.76
N TYR A 198 -23.36 -25.82 -27.49
CA TYR A 198 -24.40 -26.70 -26.91
C TYR A 198 -24.10 -28.21 -26.93
N ASN A 199 -22.83 -28.61 -27.13
CA ASN A 199 -22.43 -29.99 -26.87
C ASN A 199 -22.29 -30.27 -25.36
N VAL A 200 -22.49 -31.54 -25.03
CA VAL A 200 -22.32 -32.09 -23.69
C VAL A 200 -21.31 -33.22 -23.74
N ALA A 201 -20.27 -33.21 -22.89
CA ALA A 201 -19.44 -34.39 -22.65
C ALA A 201 -19.91 -35.07 -21.36
N GLN A 202 -20.46 -36.29 -21.47
CA GLN A 202 -20.78 -37.13 -20.32
C GLN A 202 -19.68 -38.16 -20.11
N LEU A 203 -19.19 -38.27 -18.88
CA LEU A 203 -18.21 -39.27 -18.46
C LEU A 203 -18.85 -40.20 -17.44
N GLN A 204 -18.70 -41.51 -17.64
CA GLN A 204 -19.24 -42.53 -16.74
C GLN A 204 -18.16 -43.52 -16.33
N SER A 205 -18.21 -43.98 -15.08
CA SER A 205 -17.27 -44.95 -14.52
C SER A 205 -17.90 -45.83 -13.45
N SER A 206 -17.36 -47.03 -13.24
CA SER A 206 -17.60 -47.82 -12.04
C SER A 206 -16.72 -47.37 -10.85
N MET A 207 -15.64 -46.64 -11.12
CA MET A 207 -14.69 -46.13 -10.13
C MET A 207 -15.21 -44.82 -9.50
N ASP A 208 -14.62 -44.43 -8.37
CA ASP A 208 -14.88 -43.11 -7.80
C ASP A 208 -14.24 -42.01 -8.66
N LEU A 209 -15.04 -41.02 -9.06
CA LEU A 209 -14.59 -39.86 -9.84
C LEU A 209 -14.44 -38.61 -8.97
N SER A 210 -14.75 -38.71 -7.67
CA SER A 210 -14.67 -37.61 -6.72
C SER A 210 -13.25 -37.02 -6.67
N GLY A 211 -13.15 -35.68 -6.75
CA GLY A 211 -11.89 -34.94 -6.82
C GLY A 211 -11.31 -34.79 -8.24
N SER A 212 -11.99 -35.30 -9.28
CA SER A 212 -11.56 -35.04 -10.66
C SER A 212 -11.71 -33.56 -10.98
N LYS A 213 -10.66 -32.95 -11.54
CA LYS A 213 -10.63 -31.50 -11.85
C LYS A 213 -11.06 -31.26 -13.30
N VAL A 214 -12.09 -30.44 -13.49
CA VAL A 214 -12.54 -29.97 -14.81
C VAL A 214 -12.06 -28.53 -15.01
N THR A 215 -11.39 -28.26 -16.13
CA THR A 215 -11.01 -26.90 -16.57
C THR A 215 -11.50 -26.67 -17.99
N ALA A 216 -12.03 -25.49 -18.29
CA ALA A 216 -12.61 -25.14 -19.59
C ALA A 216 -12.09 -23.77 -20.09
N SER A 217 -12.08 -23.57 -21.41
CA SER A 217 -11.71 -22.28 -22.04
C SER A 217 -12.78 -21.20 -21.93
N SER A 218 -14.03 -21.59 -21.67
CA SER A 218 -15.22 -20.73 -21.60
C SER A 218 -16.14 -21.24 -20.47
N PRO A 219 -17.03 -20.41 -19.91
CA PRO A 219 -17.97 -20.87 -18.88
C PRO A 219 -18.80 -22.08 -19.32
N VAL A 220 -18.86 -23.11 -18.47
CA VAL A 220 -19.59 -24.36 -18.70
C VAL A 220 -20.42 -24.71 -17.48
N ALA A 221 -21.54 -25.42 -17.68
CA ALA A 221 -22.26 -26.05 -16.57
C ALA A 221 -21.70 -27.44 -16.31
N VAL A 222 -21.49 -27.81 -15.04
CA VAL A 222 -21.05 -29.15 -14.66
C VAL A 222 -22.11 -29.80 -13.78
N LEU A 223 -22.67 -30.92 -14.23
CA LEU A 223 -23.60 -31.74 -13.46
C LEU A 223 -22.87 -32.99 -12.99
N SER A 224 -23.04 -33.38 -11.73
CA SER A 224 -22.34 -34.51 -11.14
C SER A 224 -23.29 -35.37 -10.34
N GLY A 225 -23.09 -36.69 -10.36
CA GLY A 225 -24.05 -37.60 -9.75
C GLY A 225 -23.73 -39.08 -9.93
N HIS A 226 -24.80 -39.88 -9.92
CA HIS A 226 -24.74 -41.32 -10.10
C HIS A 226 -26.04 -41.81 -10.77
N SER A 227 -25.90 -42.73 -11.72
CA SER A 227 -27.06 -43.31 -12.39
C SER A 227 -28.00 -44.07 -11.44
N CYS A 228 -27.49 -44.57 -10.31
CA CYS A 228 -28.28 -45.08 -9.18
C CYS A 228 -27.40 -45.21 -7.92
N ALA A 229 -27.36 -44.18 -7.08
CA ALA A 229 -26.63 -44.19 -5.80
C ALA A 229 -27.40 -44.99 -4.74
N GLN A 230 -26.68 -45.67 -3.84
CA GLN A 230 -27.31 -46.51 -2.81
C GLN A 230 -26.48 -46.54 -1.52
N LYS A 231 -27.16 -46.45 -0.36
CA LYS A 231 -26.52 -46.68 0.95
C LYS A 231 -27.41 -47.41 1.95
N HIS A 232 -28.54 -46.85 2.38
CA HIS A 232 -29.38 -47.44 3.43
C HIS A 232 -30.75 -47.95 2.95
N THR A 233 -31.25 -47.46 1.82
CA THR A 233 -32.51 -47.91 1.19
C THR A 233 -32.27 -48.39 -0.23
N THR A 234 -33.31 -48.43 -1.07
CA THR A 234 -33.21 -48.73 -2.50
C THR A 234 -32.42 -47.65 -3.23
N CYS A 235 -31.83 -47.99 -4.38
CA CYS A 235 -30.97 -47.04 -5.09
C CYS A 235 -31.81 -46.00 -5.83
N ASN A 236 -31.31 -44.77 -5.93
CA ASN A 236 -31.95 -43.66 -6.66
C ASN A 236 -30.96 -42.98 -7.59
N HIS A 237 -31.44 -42.48 -8.74
CA HIS A 237 -30.65 -41.54 -9.52
C HIS A 237 -30.43 -40.27 -8.70
N VAL A 238 -29.21 -39.76 -8.71
CA VAL A 238 -28.87 -38.49 -8.05
C VAL A 238 -28.00 -37.65 -8.97
N VAL A 239 -28.20 -36.34 -8.97
CA VAL A 239 -27.55 -35.35 -9.81
C VAL A 239 -27.63 -33.99 -9.16
N GLU A 240 -26.54 -33.25 -9.21
CA GLU A 240 -26.49 -31.86 -8.76
C GLU A 240 -25.66 -31.03 -9.74
N GLN A 241 -26.09 -29.80 -10.02
CA GLN A 241 -25.31 -28.84 -10.77
C GLN A 241 -24.30 -28.18 -9.82
N LEU A 242 -23.02 -28.41 -10.07
CA LEU A 242 -21.93 -27.93 -9.22
C LEU A 242 -21.66 -26.44 -9.41
N LEU A 243 -21.13 -25.81 -8.37
CA LEU A 243 -20.59 -24.44 -8.43
C LEU A 243 -19.14 -24.43 -8.92
N PRO A 244 -18.72 -23.42 -9.71
CA PRO A 244 -17.33 -23.23 -10.07
C PRO A 244 -16.49 -22.86 -8.84
N THR A 245 -15.18 -23.12 -8.88
CA THR A 245 -14.27 -22.86 -7.73
C THR A 245 -14.25 -21.39 -7.30
N SER A 246 -14.55 -20.46 -8.20
CA SER A 246 -14.70 -19.02 -7.92
C SER A 246 -15.93 -18.67 -7.07
N ALA A 247 -16.90 -19.57 -6.95
CA ALA A 247 -18.15 -19.36 -6.20
C ALA A 247 -18.18 -20.15 -4.87
N TRP A 248 -17.05 -20.73 -4.46
CA TRP A 248 -16.96 -21.53 -3.25
C TRP A 248 -16.82 -20.64 -2.01
N GLY A 249 -17.51 -21.03 -0.94
CA GLY A 249 -17.54 -20.30 0.32
C GLY A 249 -16.68 -20.96 1.39
N THR A 250 -16.67 -20.39 2.59
CA THR A 250 -15.79 -20.82 3.69
C THR A 250 -16.53 -21.33 4.92
N HIS A 251 -17.84 -21.12 5.02
CA HIS A 251 -18.64 -21.44 6.20
C HIS A 251 -19.92 -22.17 5.83
N TYR A 252 -20.12 -23.38 6.36
CA TYR A 252 -21.26 -24.22 6.02
C TYR A 252 -21.93 -24.76 7.27
N VAL A 253 -23.26 -24.72 7.27
CA VAL A 253 -24.10 -25.45 8.21
C VAL A 253 -24.76 -26.60 7.45
N VAL A 254 -24.50 -27.83 7.88
CA VAL A 254 -25.10 -29.03 7.29
C VAL A 254 -26.18 -29.53 8.25
N PRO A 255 -27.46 -29.23 7.98
CA PRO A 255 -28.58 -29.68 8.80
C PRO A 255 -28.93 -31.14 8.52
N THR A 256 -29.80 -31.71 9.34
CA THR A 256 -30.31 -33.09 9.19
C THR A 256 -31.82 -33.11 9.17
N LEU A 257 -32.40 -34.02 8.37
CA LEU A 257 -33.84 -34.29 8.41
C LEU A 257 -34.20 -35.12 9.65
N ALA A 258 -35.34 -34.84 10.26
CA ALA A 258 -35.86 -35.63 11.38
C ALA A 258 -36.19 -37.09 10.97
N SER A 259 -36.48 -37.31 9.68
CA SER A 259 -36.75 -38.64 9.12
C SER A 259 -35.52 -39.55 9.06
N GLN A 260 -34.30 -38.99 9.05
CA GLN A 260 -33.07 -39.75 8.94
C GLN A 260 -32.77 -40.47 10.26
N SER A 261 -33.02 -41.78 10.34
CA SER A 261 -32.80 -42.56 11.58
C SER A 261 -31.36 -43.06 11.76
N ARG A 262 -30.50 -42.91 10.74
CA ARG A 262 -29.11 -43.37 10.73
C ARG A 262 -28.15 -42.18 10.62
N TYR A 263 -27.65 -41.91 9.42
CA TYR A 263 -26.72 -40.82 9.12
C TYR A 263 -26.73 -40.51 7.63
N ASP A 264 -26.49 -39.26 7.28
CA ASP A 264 -26.19 -38.83 5.93
C ASP A 264 -24.69 -38.63 5.73
N LEU A 265 -24.25 -38.43 4.49
CA LEU A 265 -22.83 -38.22 4.16
C LEU A 265 -22.62 -36.80 3.62
N ALA A 266 -21.89 -35.97 4.37
CA ALA A 266 -21.42 -34.68 3.90
C ALA A 266 -20.03 -34.83 3.28
N PHE A 267 -19.91 -34.42 2.02
CA PHE A 267 -18.67 -34.42 1.27
C PHE A 267 -18.12 -32.99 1.19
N VAL A 268 -16.88 -32.82 1.64
CA VAL A 268 -16.16 -31.54 1.58
C VAL A 268 -15.06 -31.65 0.55
N VAL A 269 -15.10 -30.78 -0.47
CA VAL A 269 -14.16 -30.76 -1.58
C VAL A 269 -13.26 -29.53 -1.47
N ALA A 270 -11.95 -29.71 -1.62
CA ALA A 270 -10.96 -28.64 -1.62
C ALA A 270 -10.37 -28.42 -3.02
N SER A 271 -10.25 -27.16 -3.47
CA SER A 271 -9.65 -26.79 -4.75
C SER A 271 -8.16 -26.51 -4.65
N GLN A 272 -7.68 -26.23 -3.44
CA GLN A 272 -6.30 -25.92 -3.10
C GLN A 272 -5.99 -26.29 -1.65
N ALA A 273 -4.74 -26.07 -1.22
CA ALA A 273 -4.34 -26.30 0.16
C ALA A 273 -5.19 -25.46 1.14
N THR A 274 -5.93 -26.12 2.03
CA THR A 274 -6.85 -25.48 2.97
C THR A 274 -6.87 -26.20 4.32
N LYS A 275 -7.07 -25.44 5.40
CA LYS A 275 -7.29 -25.97 6.74
C LYS A 275 -8.79 -25.96 7.01
N LEU A 276 -9.39 -27.15 6.95
CA LEU A 276 -10.77 -27.38 7.34
C LEU A 276 -10.84 -27.49 8.87
N THR A 277 -11.67 -26.67 9.50
CA THR A 277 -12.11 -26.80 10.88
C THR A 277 -13.57 -27.23 10.90
N TYR A 278 -13.93 -28.10 11.84
CA TYR A 278 -15.29 -28.62 11.92
C TYR A 278 -15.74 -28.74 13.37
N ASN A 279 -17.04 -28.54 13.59
CA ASN A 279 -17.74 -28.90 14.80
C ASN A 279 -18.84 -29.89 14.45
N HIS A 280 -18.69 -31.12 14.92
CA HIS A 280 -19.59 -32.22 14.62
C HIS A 280 -20.32 -32.61 15.91
N GLY A 281 -21.53 -32.07 16.10
CA GLY A 281 -22.34 -32.31 17.29
C GLY A 281 -21.62 -32.02 18.62
N GLY A 282 -20.85 -30.93 18.67
CA GLY A 282 -20.05 -30.50 19.83
C GLY A 282 -18.59 -30.97 19.82
N ILE A 283 -18.20 -31.90 18.95
CA ILE A 283 -16.80 -32.33 18.81
C ILE A 283 -16.11 -31.44 17.79
N THR A 284 -15.14 -30.64 18.25
CA THR A 284 -14.32 -29.80 17.38
C THR A 284 -13.07 -30.52 16.89
N GLY A 285 -12.69 -30.28 15.64
CA GLY A 285 -11.44 -30.77 15.08
C GLY A 285 -10.97 -29.96 13.87
N SER A 286 -9.80 -30.32 13.34
CA SER A 286 -9.30 -29.74 12.09
C SER A 286 -8.56 -30.76 11.23
N ARG A 287 -8.55 -30.55 9.92
CA ARG A 287 -7.84 -31.36 8.91
C ARG A 287 -7.21 -30.43 7.87
N GLY A 288 -5.97 -30.70 7.47
CA GLY A 288 -5.37 -30.05 6.30
C GLY A 288 -5.73 -30.84 5.05
N LEU A 289 -6.22 -30.14 4.02
CA LEU A 289 -6.63 -30.70 2.73
C LEU A 289 -5.78 -30.09 1.61
N GLN A 290 -5.60 -30.83 0.52
CA GLN A 290 -4.93 -30.42 -0.71
C GLN A 290 -5.94 -30.30 -1.86
N ALA A 291 -5.49 -29.78 -3.01
CA ALA A 291 -6.31 -29.67 -4.21
C ALA A 291 -6.85 -31.04 -4.68
N GLY A 292 -8.17 -31.13 -4.84
CA GLY A 292 -8.87 -32.35 -5.24
C GLY A 292 -9.03 -33.37 -4.12
N ASP A 293 -8.70 -33.04 -2.88
CA ASP A 293 -9.07 -33.86 -1.72
C ASP A 293 -10.58 -33.77 -1.50
N VAL A 294 -11.17 -34.93 -1.19
CA VAL A 294 -12.58 -35.07 -0.83
C VAL A 294 -12.64 -35.76 0.51
N VAL A 295 -13.25 -35.10 1.50
CA VAL A 295 -13.41 -35.63 2.85
C VAL A 295 -14.87 -35.89 3.14
N GLU A 296 -15.13 -37.06 3.74
CA GLU A 296 -16.47 -37.50 4.13
C GLU A 296 -16.67 -37.31 5.65
N PHE A 297 -17.87 -36.84 6.02
CA PHE A 297 -18.39 -36.79 7.38
C PHE A 297 -19.74 -37.49 7.46
N GLU A 298 -19.93 -38.37 8.45
CA GLU A 298 -21.25 -38.93 8.79
C GLU A 298 -22.05 -37.91 9.60
N VAL A 299 -23.12 -37.34 9.05
CA VAL A 299 -23.98 -36.38 9.75
C VAL A 299 -25.19 -37.10 10.35
N ARG A 300 -25.40 -36.97 11.66
CA ARG A 300 -26.47 -37.68 12.41
C ARG A 300 -27.48 -36.68 12.96
N PRO A 301 -28.77 -37.05 13.15
CA PRO A 301 -29.81 -36.12 13.62
C PRO A 301 -29.47 -35.33 14.87
N SER A 302 -28.82 -35.95 15.85
CA SER A 302 -28.41 -35.30 17.11
C SER A 302 -27.03 -34.63 17.04
N ARG A 303 -26.41 -34.59 15.86
CA ARG A 303 -25.04 -34.11 15.64
C ARG A 303 -24.95 -33.37 14.30
N PRO A 304 -25.54 -32.17 14.19
CA PRO A 304 -25.36 -31.33 13.02
C PRO A 304 -23.87 -30.99 12.85
N LEU A 305 -23.51 -30.64 11.62
CA LEU A 305 -22.13 -30.37 11.25
C LEU A 305 -21.98 -28.90 10.85
N TYR A 306 -21.08 -28.21 11.54
CA TYR A 306 -20.60 -26.89 11.16
C TYR A 306 -19.19 -26.98 10.63
N LEU A 307 -18.91 -26.34 9.50
CA LEU A 307 -17.62 -26.35 8.82
C LEU A 307 -17.14 -24.92 8.63
N SER A 308 -15.86 -24.67 8.87
CA SER A 308 -15.16 -23.42 8.53
C SER A 308 -13.80 -23.73 7.92
N ALA A 309 -13.44 -23.05 6.84
CA ALA A 309 -12.16 -23.21 6.14
C ALA A 309 -11.49 -21.86 5.88
N ASN A 310 -10.17 -21.82 5.81
CA ASN A 310 -9.43 -20.59 5.50
C ASN A 310 -9.39 -20.25 4.00
N VAL A 311 -9.86 -21.16 3.15
CA VAL A 311 -10.03 -20.99 1.69
C VAL A 311 -11.35 -21.64 1.27
N GLY A 312 -11.95 -21.14 0.19
CA GLY A 312 -13.18 -21.66 -0.38
C GLY A 312 -13.20 -23.19 -0.56
N ILE A 313 -14.27 -23.83 -0.11
CA ILE A 313 -14.57 -25.26 -0.25
C ILE A 313 -15.97 -25.43 -0.85
N GLN A 314 -16.30 -26.63 -1.34
CA GLN A 314 -17.67 -26.98 -1.69
C GLN A 314 -18.16 -28.12 -0.80
N VAL A 315 -19.43 -28.04 -0.39
CA VAL A 315 -20.06 -29.04 0.47
C VAL A 315 -21.30 -29.58 -0.23
N LEU A 316 -21.37 -30.90 -0.37
CA LEU A 316 -22.58 -31.60 -0.83
C LEU A 316 -23.02 -32.58 0.24
N LEU A 317 -24.33 -32.73 0.39
CA LEU A 317 -24.95 -33.71 1.27
C LEU A 317 -25.58 -34.81 0.42
N PHE A 318 -25.12 -36.04 0.63
CA PHE A 318 -25.76 -37.23 0.11
C PHE A 318 -26.66 -37.82 1.20
N GLY A 319 -27.97 -37.65 1.01
CA GLY A 319 -28.98 -38.31 1.81
C GLY A 319 -28.91 -39.81 1.58
N THR A 320 -28.71 -40.62 2.61
CA THR A 320 -28.41 -42.05 2.43
C THR A 320 -29.65 -42.93 2.28
N GLY A 321 -30.83 -42.31 2.29
CA GLY A 321 -32.14 -42.96 2.33
C GLY A 321 -32.60 -43.18 3.78
N ALA A 322 -33.91 -43.06 4.01
CA ALA A 322 -34.51 -43.07 5.34
C ALA A 322 -35.92 -43.69 5.35
N ILE A 323 -36.45 -43.94 6.55
CA ILE A 323 -37.83 -44.46 6.74
C ILE A 323 -38.55 -43.53 7.72
N ARG A 324 -39.66 -42.91 7.28
CA ARG A 324 -40.57 -42.10 8.13
C ARG A 324 -41.97 -42.67 7.99
N ASN A 325 -42.68 -42.85 9.11
CA ASN A 325 -44.08 -43.33 9.10
C ASN A 325 -44.31 -44.58 8.22
N GLU A 326 -43.40 -45.56 8.28
CA GLU A 326 -43.40 -46.78 7.46
C GLU A 326 -43.22 -46.58 5.93
N VAL A 327 -42.93 -45.36 5.49
CA VAL A 327 -42.58 -45.03 4.10
C VAL A 327 -41.06 -44.95 3.96
N THR A 328 -40.52 -45.72 3.02
CA THR A 328 -39.11 -45.68 2.63
C THR A 328 -38.90 -44.61 1.57
N TYR A 329 -37.98 -43.69 1.84
CA TYR A 329 -37.50 -42.68 0.89
C TYR A 329 -36.07 -42.99 0.48
N ASP A 330 -35.81 -42.79 -0.81
CA ASP A 330 -34.53 -43.17 -1.40
C ASP A 330 -33.48 -42.05 -1.37
N PRO A 331 -32.20 -42.37 -1.64
CA PRO A 331 -31.12 -41.42 -1.52
C PRO A 331 -31.29 -40.19 -2.40
N TYR A 332 -30.74 -39.05 -1.98
CA TYR A 332 -30.72 -37.80 -2.74
C TYR A 332 -29.35 -37.13 -2.65
N LEU A 333 -29.05 -36.21 -3.55
CA LEU A 333 -27.82 -35.39 -3.53
C LEU A 333 -28.19 -33.91 -3.61
N VAL A 334 -27.73 -33.13 -2.65
CA VAL A 334 -27.96 -31.68 -2.62
C VAL A 334 -26.69 -30.91 -2.32
N LEU A 335 -26.50 -29.79 -3.01
CA LEU A 335 -25.46 -28.83 -2.69
C LEU A 335 -25.85 -28.01 -1.45
N ILE A 336 -24.98 -27.99 -0.43
CA ILE A 336 -25.17 -27.17 0.76
C ILE A 336 -24.65 -25.76 0.46
N PRO A 337 -25.49 -24.71 0.52
CA PRO A 337 -25.04 -23.34 0.29
C PRO A 337 -24.14 -22.85 1.43
N ASP A 338 -23.16 -22.02 1.08
CA ASP A 338 -22.37 -21.27 2.06
C ASP A 338 -23.27 -20.29 2.82
N VAL A 339 -22.94 -20.01 4.08
CA VAL A 339 -23.70 -19.09 4.93
C VAL A 339 -23.78 -17.68 4.32
N ALA A 340 -22.77 -17.21 3.60
CA ALA A 340 -22.82 -15.91 2.92
C ALA A 340 -23.73 -15.92 1.67
N ALA A 341 -24.10 -17.10 1.16
CA ALA A 341 -25.05 -17.25 0.06
C ALA A 341 -26.52 -17.34 0.53
N TYR A 342 -26.77 -17.23 1.84
CA TYR A 342 -28.12 -17.19 2.41
C TYR A 342 -28.87 -15.93 1.96
N CYS A 343 -30.19 -16.03 1.85
CA CYS A 343 -31.05 -14.98 1.33
C CYS A 343 -32.18 -14.63 2.31
N PRO A 344 -32.72 -13.40 2.22
CA PRO A 344 -33.82 -12.96 3.08
C PRO A 344 -35.18 -13.45 2.60
N ALA A 345 -35.27 -13.95 1.37
CA ALA A 345 -36.49 -14.50 0.79
C ALA A 345 -36.17 -15.69 -0.12
N TYR A 346 -37.06 -16.68 -0.18
CA TYR A 346 -36.98 -17.86 -1.03
C TYR A 346 -38.31 -18.18 -1.68
N VAL A 347 -38.26 -18.64 -2.93
CA VAL A 347 -39.41 -19.26 -3.59
C VAL A 347 -39.24 -20.76 -3.58
N ILE A 348 -40.25 -21.45 -3.06
CA ILE A 348 -40.23 -22.89 -2.83
C ILE A 348 -41.30 -23.54 -3.70
N LYS A 349 -40.90 -24.56 -4.46
CA LYS A 349 -41.81 -25.39 -5.23
C LYS A 349 -41.54 -26.86 -4.93
N SER A 350 -42.57 -27.54 -4.42
CA SER A 350 -42.58 -29.00 -4.28
C SER A 350 -42.96 -29.64 -5.60
N VAL A 351 -42.40 -30.82 -5.91
CA VAL A 351 -42.81 -31.63 -7.05
C VAL A 351 -44.18 -32.24 -6.72
N PRO A 352 -45.19 -32.08 -7.59
CA PRO A 352 -46.52 -32.64 -7.39
C PRO A 352 -46.49 -34.14 -7.06
N GLY A 353 -47.26 -34.56 -6.06
CA GLY A 353 -47.38 -35.96 -5.66
C GLY A 353 -46.30 -36.47 -4.70
N SER A 354 -45.41 -35.58 -4.22
CA SER A 354 -44.46 -35.87 -3.14
C SER A 354 -44.78 -35.05 -1.89
N GLU A 355 -44.36 -35.54 -0.72
CA GLU A 355 -44.44 -34.79 0.53
C GLU A 355 -43.28 -33.80 0.59
N GLY A 356 -43.59 -32.50 0.49
CA GLY A 356 -42.61 -31.43 0.53
C GLY A 356 -42.17 -31.11 1.95
N VAL A 357 -40.86 -31.03 2.17
CA VAL A 357 -40.24 -30.65 3.44
C VAL A 357 -39.19 -29.57 3.17
N ALA A 358 -39.12 -28.54 4.02
CA ALA A 358 -38.05 -27.55 3.99
C ALA A 358 -37.21 -27.63 5.27
N LEU A 359 -35.88 -27.59 5.12
CA LEU A 359 -34.97 -27.33 6.24
C LEU A 359 -34.53 -25.87 6.18
N VAL A 360 -34.82 -25.14 7.26
CA VAL A 360 -34.47 -23.74 7.40
C VAL A 360 -33.30 -23.61 8.35
N VAL A 361 -32.27 -22.88 7.97
CA VAL A 361 -31.09 -22.56 8.79
C VAL A 361 -31.05 -21.06 9.03
N ALA A 362 -31.20 -20.61 10.27
CA ALA A 362 -31.24 -19.18 10.61
C ALA A 362 -30.34 -18.86 11.80
N GLN A 363 -29.91 -17.61 11.91
CA GLN A 363 -29.24 -17.14 13.12
C GLN A 363 -30.21 -17.27 14.30
N THR A 364 -29.74 -17.83 15.41
CA THR A 364 -30.58 -18.16 16.57
C THR A 364 -31.32 -16.94 17.11
N LYS A 365 -30.68 -15.76 17.07
CA LYS A 365 -31.25 -14.48 17.50
C LYS A 365 -32.34 -13.91 16.56
N SER A 366 -32.44 -14.41 15.33
CA SER A 366 -33.29 -13.87 14.26
C SER A 366 -34.49 -14.76 13.91
N ILE A 367 -34.62 -15.91 14.57
CA ILE A 367 -35.67 -16.91 14.32
C ILE A 367 -37.09 -16.32 14.36
N SER A 368 -37.35 -15.36 15.24
CA SER A 368 -38.68 -14.78 15.42
C SER A 368 -39.22 -14.04 14.19
N GLY A 369 -38.34 -13.61 13.28
CA GLY A 369 -38.71 -12.87 12.07
C GLY A 369 -39.10 -13.75 10.87
N LEU A 370 -38.99 -15.08 10.98
CA LEU A 370 -39.26 -15.99 9.85
C LEU A 370 -40.76 -16.18 9.60
N THR A 371 -41.18 -15.90 8.37
CA THR A 371 -42.52 -16.16 7.85
C THR A 371 -42.48 -17.15 6.70
N ILE A 372 -43.55 -17.95 6.57
CA ILE A 372 -43.81 -18.79 5.40
C ILE A 372 -45.24 -18.50 4.95
N ASP A 373 -45.41 -18.20 3.67
CA ASP A 373 -46.65 -17.76 3.05
C ASP A 373 -47.30 -16.58 3.80
N GLY A 374 -46.47 -15.64 4.26
CA GLY A 374 -46.88 -14.48 5.05
C GLY A 374 -47.26 -14.79 6.51
N HIS A 375 -47.21 -16.06 6.94
CA HIS A 375 -47.52 -16.46 8.32
C HIS A 375 -46.24 -16.60 9.14
N ALA A 376 -46.18 -15.97 10.32
CA ALA A 376 -45.08 -16.15 11.24
C ALA A 376 -44.99 -17.61 11.72
N VAL A 377 -43.87 -18.26 11.39
CA VAL A 377 -43.60 -19.66 11.73
C VAL A 377 -42.44 -19.82 12.71
N GLY A 378 -41.54 -18.83 12.82
CA GLY A 378 -40.33 -18.90 13.64
C GLY A 378 -40.52 -19.49 15.04
N ALA A 379 -41.45 -18.96 15.83
CA ALA A 379 -41.68 -19.43 17.21
C ALA A 379 -42.48 -20.75 17.31
N LYS A 380 -43.04 -21.25 16.21
CA LYS A 380 -43.87 -22.47 16.18
C LYS A 380 -43.08 -23.72 15.80
N LEU A 381 -41.89 -23.55 15.21
CA LEU A 381 -41.03 -24.64 14.80
C LEU A 381 -40.17 -25.15 15.97
N THR A 382 -39.76 -26.41 15.89
CA THR A 382 -38.79 -26.99 16.83
C THR A 382 -37.39 -26.74 16.28
N TRP A 383 -36.65 -25.83 16.92
CA TRP A 383 -35.30 -25.45 16.49
C TRP A 383 -34.22 -26.26 17.20
N GLU A 384 -33.26 -26.74 16.42
CA GLU A 384 -32.06 -27.42 16.90
C GLU A 384 -30.85 -26.51 16.72
N ALA A 385 -30.14 -26.23 17.81
CA ALA A 385 -28.92 -25.41 17.78
C ALA A 385 -27.77 -26.18 17.10
N VAL A 386 -26.97 -25.47 16.29
CA VAL A 386 -25.78 -26.04 15.66
C VAL A 386 -24.55 -25.68 16.51
N PRO A 387 -23.95 -26.65 17.24
CA PRO A 387 -22.86 -26.35 18.15
C PRO A 387 -21.65 -25.72 17.46
N GLY A 388 -21.04 -24.73 18.11
CA GLY A 388 -19.89 -24.00 17.57
C GLY A 388 -20.24 -22.95 16.52
N SER A 389 -21.52 -22.61 16.35
CA SER A 389 -21.99 -21.57 15.44
C SER A 389 -23.11 -20.73 16.08
N GLU A 390 -23.48 -19.61 15.46
CA GLU A 390 -24.64 -18.80 15.84
C GLU A 390 -25.96 -19.31 15.26
N PHE A 391 -25.92 -20.38 14.47
CA PHE A 391 -27.06 -20.88 13.70
C PHE A 391 -27.83 -21.96 14.44
N SER A 392 -29.12 -21.99 14.17
CA SER A 392 -30.01 -23.10 14.48
C SER A 392 -30.74 -23.50 13.19
N TYR A 393 -31.25 -24.73 13.13
CA TYR A 393 -32.10 -25.17 12.03
C TYR A 393 -33.41 -25.77 12.52
N ALA A 394 -34.41 -25.78 11.64
CA ALA A 394 -35.70 -26.39 11.89
C ALA A 394 -36.27 -27.00 10.61
N GLU A 395 -37.09 -28.04 10.78
CA GLU A 395 -37.85 -28.68 9.71
C GLU A 395 -39.25 -28.05 9.60
N VAL A 396 -39.71 -27.83 8.38
CA VAL A 396 -41.04 -27.33 8.04
C VAL A 396 -41.71 -28.27 7.05
N GLU A 397 -42.91 -28.75 7.38
CA GLU A 397 -43.75 -29.52 6.47
C GLU A 397 -44.48 -28.57 5.50
N LEU A 398 -44.26 -28.75 4.20
CA LEU A 398 -44.93 -27.99 3.13
C LEU A 398 -46.18 -28.72 2.62
N GLY A 399 -46.31 -30.00 2.94
CA GLY A 399 -47.43 -30.86 2.52
C GLY A 399 -47.30 -31.38 1.09
N THR A 400 -48.38 -31.96 0.56
CA THR A 400 -48.43 -32.60 -0.77
C THR A 400 -49.14 -31.76 -1.83
N ALA A 401 -49.56 -30.54 -1.47
CA ALA A 401 -50.29 -29.66 -2.36
C ALA A 401 -49.39 -29.12 -3.47
N ASP A 402 -49.92 -28.98 -4.68
CA ASP A 402 -49.21 -28.39 -5.82
C ASP A 402 -49.19 -26.85 -5.72
N THR A 403 -48.64 -26.32 -4.62
CA THR A 403 -48.58 -24.89 -4.30
C THR A 403 -47.15 -24.36 -4.42
N ILE A 404 -47.02 -23.04 -4.62
CA ILE A 404 -45.75 -22.33 -4.41
C ILE A 404 -45.80 -21.80 -3.00
N HIS A 405 -44.69 -21.92 -2.28
CA HIS A 405 -44.51 -21.30 -0.99
C HIS A 405 -43.48 -20.17 -1.07
N THR A 406 -43.68 -19.13 -0.29
CA THR A 406 -42.67 -18.08 -0.09
C THR A 406 -42.20 -18.11 1.35
N ALA A 407 -40.88 -18.12 1.56
CA ALA A 407 -40.30 -18.00 2.90
C ALA A 407 -39.54 -16.68 2.97
N GLU A 408 -39.78 -15.88 4.01
CA GLU A 408 -39.21 -14.54 4.16
C GLU A 408 -38.74 -14.29 5.59
N ALA A 409 -37.68 -13.51 5.76
CA ALA A 409 -37.21 -13.05 7.06
C ALA A 409 -36.50 -11.69 6.92
N THR A 410 -36.34 -10.99 8.05
CA THR A 410 -35.61 -9.71 8.12
C THR A 410 -34.09 -9.86 8.00
N THR A 411 -33.57 -11.07 8.19
CA THR A 411 -32.15 -11.40 8.05
C THR A 411 -31.99 -12.61 7.12
N ASN A 412 -30.84 -12.73 6.47
CA ASN A 412 -30.57 -13.87 5.60
C ASN A 412 -30.61 -15.19 6.37
N PHE A 413 -31.21 -16.20 5.75
CA PHE A 413 -31.29 -17.57 6.25
C PHE A 413 -31.05 -18.54 5.09
N GLY A 414 -30.66 -19.79 5.38
CA GLY A 414 -30.49 -20.84 4.39
C GLY A 414 -31.76 -21.68 4.30
N LEU A 415 -32.10 -22.15 3.10
CA LEU A 415 -33.25 -23.03 2.92
C LEU A 415 -32.95 -24.13 1.90
N LEU A 416 -33.16 -25.38 2.34
CA LEU A 416 -33.11 -26.58 1.50
C LEU A 416 -34.51 -27.18 1.39
N THR A 417 -34.86 -27.69 0.22
CA THR A 417 -36.16 -28.32 -0.03
C THR A 417 -35.96 -29.79 -0.38
N PHE A 418 -36.85 -30.62 0.12
CA PHE A 418 -36.84 -32.06 -0.04
C PHE A 418 -38.22 -32.51 -0.49
N GLY A 419 -38.26 -33.50 -1.38
CA GLY A 419 -39.49 -34.24 -1.67
C GLY A 419 -39.32 -35.68 -1.27
N LEU A 420 -40.23 -36.13 -0.44
CA LEU A 420 -40.23 -37.46 0.13
C LEU A 420 -41.46 -38.21 -0.40
N ALA A 421 -41.23 -39.26 -1.17
CA ALA A 421 -42.29 -40.16 -1.66
C ALA A 421 -41.83 -41.62 -1.60
N LYS A 422 -42.79 -42.56 -1.61
CA LYS A 422 -42.45 -43.99 -1.57
C LYS A 422 -41.51 -44.33 -2.73
N ALA A 423 -40.31 -44.84 -2.40
CA ALA A 423 -39.26 -45.20 -3.36
C ALA A 423 -38.74 -44.03 -4.23
N VAL A 424 -38.89 -42.77 -3.78
CA VAL A 424 -38.32 -41.58 -4.44
C VAL A 424 -37.93 -40.55 -3.37
N GLY A 425 -36.69 -40.09 -3.40
CA GLY A 425 -36.23 -38.94 -2.61
C GLY A 425 -35.51 -37.96 -3.50
N TYR A 426 -35.78 -36.67 -3.37
CA TYR A 426 -35.02 -35.64 -4.07
C TYR A 426 -34.77 -34.45 -3.14
N ALA A 427 -33.72 -33.68 -3.41
CA ALA A 427 -33.37 -32.52 -2.62
C ALA A 427 -32.68 -31.43 -3.44
N THR A 428 -32.98 -30.17 -3.15
CA THR A 428 -32.30 -29.04 -3.79
C THR A 428 -32.21 -27.85 -2.85
N ALA A 429 -31.26 -26.95 -3.09
CA ALA A 429 -31.29 -25.64 -2.45
C ALA A 429 -32.44 -24.81 -3.01
N ALA A 430 -33.17 -24.09 -2.14
CA ALA A 430 -34.16 -23.15 -2.63
C ALA A 430 -33.48 -21.95 -3.30
N ASP A 431 -34.13 -21.42 -4.33
CA ASP A 431 -33.64 -20.23 -5.02
C ASP A 431 -34.08 -18.95 -4.30
N CYS A 432 -33.19 -17.97 -4.27
CA CYS A 432 -33.46 -16.71 -3.59
C CYS A 432 -34.58 -15.96 -4.31
N GLY A 433 -35.66 -15.69 -3.57
CA GLY A 433 -36.81 -14.89 -3.98
C GLY A 433 -36.56 -13.39 -3.82
N ARG A 434 -37.49 -12.58 -4.36
CA ARG A 434 -37.48 -11.12 -4.20
C ARG A 434 -38.12 -10.73 -2.87
N THR A 435 -37.51 -9.81 -2.12
CA THR A 435 -38.09 -9.21 -0.91
C THR A 435 -39.18 -8.19 -1.26
N VAL A 436 -40.35 -8.28 -0.61
CA VAL A 436 -41.44 -7.28 -0.70
C VAL A 436 -41.15 -6.02 0.14
N LEU A 437 -40.04 -5.99 0.88
CA LEU A 437 -39.55 -4.73 1.43
C LEU A 437 -39.01 -3.90 0.28
N SER A 438 -39.60 -2.71 0.11
CA SER A 438 -39.12 -1.63 -0.76
C SER A 438 -37.59 -1.67 -0.80
N PRO A 439 -36.96 -1.69 -1.99
CA PRO A 439 -35.53 -1.56 -2.02
C PRO A 439 -35.22 -0.23 -1.34
N ALA A 440 -34.48 -0.28 -0.23
CA ALA A 440 -33.38 0.66 -0.15
C ALA A 440 -32.67 0.50 -1.49
N GLU A 441 -32.58 1.57 -2.26
CA GLU A 441 -31.78 1.54 -3.49
C GLU A 441 -30.50 0.78 -3.18
N PRO A 442 -30.09 -0.19 -4.02
CA PRO A 442 -28.86 -0.94 -3.77
C PRO A 442 -27.78 0.07 -3.40
N SER A 443 -27.43 0.04 -2.12
CA SER A 443 -26.67 1.12 -1.50
C SER A 443 -25.29 0.57 -1.25
N CYS A 444 -24.30 1.39 -1.54
CA CYS A 444 -22.94 1.11 -1.13
C CYS A 444 -22.71 1.39 0.37
N GLU A 445 -23.75 1.81 1.10
CA GLU A 445 -23.71 1.84 2.57
C GLU A 445 -23.37 0.46 3.13
N GLY A 446 -22.27 0.39 3.88
CA GLY A 446 -21.81 -0.82 4.54
C GLY A 446 -21.01 -1.79 3.65
N VAL A 447 -20.89 -1.54 2.34
CA VAL A 447 -20.04 -2.36 1.45
C VAL A 447 -18.60 -1.86 1.50
N GLN A 448 -17.74 -2.57 2.23
CA GLN A 448 -16.31 -2.32 2.23
C GLN A 448 -15.63 -3.04 1.06
N CYS A 449 -15.14 -2.27 0.10
CA CYS A 449 -14.32 -2.76 -1.00
C CYS A 449 -12.83 -2.69 -0.66
N ALA A 450 -12.03 -3.54 -1.33
CA ALA A 450 -10.57 -3.48 -1.19
C ALA A 450 -10.05 -2.13 -1.73
N ALA A 451 -8.85 -1.70 -1.30
CA ALA A 451 -8.22 -0.50 -1.84
C ALA A 451 -8.09 -0.59 -3.37
N GLY A 452 -8.43 0.50 -4.07
CA GLY A 452 -8.49 0.53 -5.54
C GLY A 452 -9.79 -0.04 -6.15
N GLN A 453 -10.78 -0.39 -5.32
CA GLN A 453 -12.11 -0.78 -5.78
C GLN A 453 -13.16 0.17 -5.19
N ARG A 454 -14.19 0.48 -5.98
CA ARG A 454 -15.38 1.16 -5.47
C ARG A 454 -16.54 0.21 -5.46
N CYS A 455 -17.39 0.37 -4.45
CA CYS A 455 -18.71 -0.20 -4.53
C CYS A 455 -19.45 0.56 -5.63
N GLN A 456 -19.88 -0.17 -6.65
CA GLN A 456 -20.75 0.35 -7.68
C GLN A 456 -21.94 -0.58 -7.79
N VAL A 457 -23.11 0.00 -7.96
CA VAL A 457 -24.32 -0.74 -8.29
C VAL A 457 -24.23 -1.11 -9.77
N VAL A 458 -23.76 -2.31 -10.07
CA VAL A 458 -23.74 -2.83 -11.45
C VAL A 458 -24.88 -3.83 -11.57
N GLY A 459 -25.83 -3.55 -12.46
CA GLY A 459 -27.00 -4.42 -12.66
C GLY A 459 -27.92 -4.53 -11.43
N GLY A 460 -28.03 -3.47 -10.63
CA GLY A 460 -28.92 -3.44 -9.45
C GLY A 460 -28.39 -4.16 -8.21
N LYS A 461 -27.11 -4.56 -8.18
CA LYS A 461 -26.42 -5.11 -7.00
C LYS A 461 -25.17 -4.28 -6.69
N ALA A 462 -25.00 -3.94 -5.42
CA ALA A 462 -23.76 -3.34 -4.92
C ALA A 462 -22.62 -4.36 -5.04
N GLY A 463 -21.61 -4.05 -5.85
CA GLY A 463 -20.43 -4.90 -6.05
C GLY A 463 -19.17 -4.05 -6.09
N CYS A 464 -18.07 -4.59 -5.58
CA CYS A 464 -16.78 -3.94 -5.65
C CYS A 464 -16.21 -4.11 -7.06
N VAL A 465 -16.24 -3.02 -7.85
CA VAL A 465 -15.60 -2.98 -9.16
C VAL A 465 -14.22 -2.34 -9.01
N ALA A 466 -13.25 -2.83 -9.80
CA ALA A 466 -11.99 -2.13 -9.97
C ALA A 466 -12.29 -0.72 -10.45
N GLU A 467 -11.90 0.27 -9.66
CA GLU A 467 -12.04 1.65 -10.05
C GLU A 467 -10.90 1.97 -11.03
N SER A 468 -11.20 2.64 -12.14
CA SER A 468 -10.14 3.13 -13.02
C SER A 468 -9.27 4.09 -12.22
N THR A 469 -7.95 3.92 -12.27
CA THR A 469 -7.00 4.77 -11.56
C THR A 469 -6.13 5.53 -12.54
N ALA A 470 -5.76 6.76 -12.20
CA ALA A 470 -4.66 7.47 -12.86
C ALA A 470 -3.41 7.45 -11.98
N VAL A 471 -2.24 7.50 -12.62
CA VAL A 471 -0.95 7.43 -11.93
C VAL A 471 -0.08 8.62 -12.29
N CYS A 472 0.20 9.46 -11.31
CA CYS A 472 1.21 10.51 -11.36
C CYS A 472 2.58 9.95 -10.95
N ARG A 473 3.66 10.41 -11.57
CA ARG A 473 5.03 9.94 -11.29
C ARG A 473 6.03 11.09 -11.20
N ALA A 474 7.00 10.93 -10.31
CA ALA A 474 8.25 11.69 -10.28
C ALA A 474 9.41 10.68 -10.32
N GLN A 475 10.21 10.71 -11.38
CA GLN A 475 11.19 9.67 -11.70
C GLN A 475 12.55 10.29 -12.05
N GLY A 476 13.60 9.81 -11.39
CA GLY A 476 14.98 10.21 -11.73
C GLY A 476 15.21 11.70 -11.51
N ASP A 477 15.93 12.34 -12.44
CA ASP A 477 16.17 13.77 -12.47
C ASP A 477 15.75 14.38 -13.83
N PRO A 478 14.73 15.25 -13.91
CA PRO A 478 13.74 15.67 -12.91
C PRO A 478 12.32 15.40 -13.42
N HIS A 479 12.06 14.17 -13.86
CA HIS A 479 10.97 13.92 -14.78
C HIS A 479 9.65 13.69 -14.05
N TYR A 480 8.65 14.51 -14.35
CA TYR A 480 7.30 14.39 -13.83
C TYR A 480 6.34 13.94 -14.92
N THR A 481 5.33 13.18 -14.53
CA THR A 481 4.16 12.86 -15.36
C THR A 481 2.91 13.05 -14.51
N THR A 482 2.02 13.92 -14.92
CA THR A 482 0.75 14.21 -14.25
C THR A 482 -0.25 13.05 -14.38
N PHE A 483 -1.38 13.11 -13.69
CA PHE A 483 -2.45 12.12 -13.81
C PHE A 483 -2.99 12.01 -15.25
N ASP A 484 -3.01 13.13 -15.99
CA ASP A 484 -3.52 13.21 -17.35
C ASP A 484 -2.43 12.97 -18.42
N GLY A 485 -1.21 12.68 -17.98
CA GLY A 485 -0.10 12.25 -18.82
C GLY A 485 0.77 13.38 -19.36
N ARG A 486 0.58 14.64 -18.91
CA ARG A 486 1.51 15.73 -19.24
C ARG A 486 2.85 15.47 -18.61
N ARG A 487 3.90 15.59 -19.43
CA ARG A 487 5.29 15.44 -18.98
C ARG A 487 5.97 16.79 -18.89
N TYR A 488 6.81 16.93 -17.87
CA TYR A 488 7.61 18.12 -17.68
C TYR A 488 8.80 17.82 -16.75
N ASP A 489 9.77 18.72 -16.81
CA ASP A 489 11.03 18.60 -16.09
C ASP A 489 11.17 19.77 -15.12
N MET A 490 11.49 19.49 -13.86
CA MET A 490 11.58 20.50 -12.82
C MET A 490 12.68 20.23 -11.77
N MET A 491 13.71 21.08 -11.77
CA MET A 491 14.98 20.87 -11.07
C MET A 491 15.05 21.45 -9.65
N GLY A 492 13.92 21.84 -9.07
CA GLY A 492 13.93 22.53 -7.78
C GLY A 492 14.14 21.58 -6.61
N THR A 493 14.68 22.11 -5.52
CA THR A 493 15.12 21.35 -4.32
C THR A 493 14.27 21.63 -3.07
N CYS A 494 13.13 22.29 -3.25
CA CYS A 494 12.24 22.62 -2.16
C CYS A 494 11.29 21.45 -1.85
N SER A 495 10.44 21.67 -0.86
CA SER A 495 9.26 20.84 -0.62
C SER A 495 8.12 21.34 -1.50
N TYR A 496 7.38 20.41 -2.13
CA TYR A 496 6.27 20.72 -3.04
C TYR A 496 5.05 19.85 -2.73
N THR A 497 3.86 20.41 -2.95
CA THR A 497 2.61 19.63 -2.96
C THR A 497 2.53 18.84 -4.26
N MET A 498 2.63 17.51 -4.16
CA MET A 498 2.47 16.61 -5.31
C MET A 498 1.00 16.48 -5.70
N ALA A 499 0.15 16.14 -4.72
CA ALA A 499 -1.29 16.08 -4.90
C ALA A 499 -1.98 16.28 -3.54
N GLU A 500 -3.01 17.11 -3.49
CA GLU A 500 -3.89 17.24 -2.34
C GLU A 500 -5.36 17.34 -2.79
N LEU A 501 -6.28 17.11 -1.86
CA LEU A 501 -7.71 17.32 -2.11
C LEU A 501 -8.00 18.84 -2.12
N CYS A 502 -8.52 19.35 -3.22
CA CYS A 502 -8.80 20.78 -3.42
C CYS A 502 -10.30 21.07 -3.63
N SER A 503 -11.13 20.04 -3.45
CA SER A 503 -12.58 20.11 -3.53
C SER A 503 -13.21 20.58 -2.21
N GLU A 504 -14.39 21.20 -2.30
CA GLU A 504 -15.27 21.45 -1.15
C GLU A 504 -16.23 20.28 -0.88
N ASP A 505 -16.06 19.13 -1.55
CA ASP A 505 -16.85 17.93 -1.29
C ASP A 505 -16.41 17.22 0.00
N ASP A 506 -17.14 17.48 1.08
CA ASP A 506 -16.96 16.87 2.41
C ASP A 506 -17.10 15.34 2.42
N THR A 507 -17.56 14.70 1.33
CA THR A 507 -17.68 13.24 1.23
C THR A 507 -16.36 12.57 0.89
N LEU A 508 -15.37 13.31 0.39
CA LEU A 508 -14.04 12.80 0.07
C LEU A 508 -13.08 12.99 1.25
N PRO A 509 -12.25 11.97 1.58
CA PRO A 509 -11.31 12.08 2.67
C PRO A 509 -10.17 13.03 2.31
N ALA A 510 -9.93 14.03 3.16
CA ALA A 510 -8.80 14.94 3.03
C ALA A 510 -7.47 14.18 3.07
N PHE A 511 -6.58 14.53 2.15
CA PHE A 511 -5.21 14.04 2.11
C PHE A 511 -4.29 15.07 1.45
N SER A 512 -2.99 14.94 1.73
CA SER A 512 -1.94 15.64 0.98
C SER A 512 -0.72 14.73 0.85
N VAL A 513 -0.09 14.76 -0.33
CA VAL A 513 1.18 14.10 -0.61
C VAL A 513 2.18 15.18 -0.97
N GLU A 514 3.27 15.24 -0.21
CA GLU A 514 4.32 16.22 -0.34
C GLU A 514 5.62 15.50 -0.72
N ALA A 515 6.44 16.11 -1.57
CA ALA A 515 7.77 15.62 -1.89
C ALA A 515 8.81 16.72 -1.74
N LYS A 516 9.94 16.41 -1.10
CA LYS A 516 11.12 17.28 -1.07
C LYS A 516 12.21 16.69 -1.95
N ASN A 517 12.74 17.53 -2.82
CA ASN A 517 13.84 17.17 -3.69
C ASN A 517 15.18 17.59 -3.08
N GLU A 518 16.26 16.88 -3.42
CA GLU A 518 17.61 17.21 -2.95
C GLU A 518 18.66 17.03 -4.03
N HIS A 519 19.75 17.79 -3.90
CA HIS A 519 20.97 17.59 -4.69
C HIS A 519 21.82 16.46 -4.11
N ARG A 520 22.46 15.68 -4.99
CA ARG A 520 23.32 14.54 -4.61
C ARG A 520 24.72 14.71 -5.14
N GLY A 521 25.51 15.55 -4.47
CA GLY A 521 26.90 15.87 -4.87
C GLY A 521 27.01 16.82 -6.07
N SER A 522 26.06 16.78 -7.01
CA SER A 522 25.90 17.72 -8.12
C SER A 522 24.70 18.64 -7.88
N ARG A 523 24.87 19.94 -8.15
CA ARG A 523 23.77 20.94 -8.15
C ARG A 523 23.03 21.03 -9.49
N ARG A 524 23.39 20.19 -10.46
CA ARG A 524 22.79 20.21 -11.80
C ARG A 524 21.46 19.47 -11.87
N VAL A 525 21.20 18.64 -10.87
CA VAL A 525 20.20 17.57 -10.85
C VAL A 525 19.56 17.50 -9.48
N SER A 526 18.27 17.23 -9.40
CA SER A 526 17.52 17.10 -8.16
C SER A 526 16.68 15.83 -8.18
N TYR A 527 16.60 15.15 -7.03
CA TYR A 527 15.85 13.90 -6.90
C TYR A 527 14.98 13.94 -5.66
N VAL A 528 13.82 13.27 -5.70
CA VAL A 528 12.98 13.08 -4.52
C VAL A 528 13.80 12.43 -3.39
N GLY A 529 13.96 13.13 -2.27
CA GLY A 529 14.69 12.70 -1.08
C GLY A 529 13.81 12.41 0.13
N LEU A 530 12.60 12.97 0.14
CA LEU A 530 11.62 12.79 1.21
C LEU A 530 10.22 12.81 0.61
N VAL A 531 9.37 11.88 1.03
CA VAL A 531 7.94 11.84 0.69
C VAL A 531 7.14 11.87 1.97
N THR A 532 6.20 12.80 2.10
CA THR A 532 5.30 12.90 3.27
C THR A 532 3.85 12.72 2.82
N VAL A 533 3.14 11.79 3.45
CA VAL A 533 1.70 11.55 3.22
C VAL A 533 0.95 11.94 4.49
N ARG A 534 -0.01 12.85 4.36
CA ARG A 534 -0.89 13.29 5.44
C ARG A 534 -2.31 12.82 5.17
N ALA A 535 -2.88 12.03 6.09
CA ALA A 535 -4.27 11.58 6.02
C ALA A 535 -4.72 11.02 7.38
N TYR A 536 -6.03 11.06 7.66
CA TYR A 536 -6.60 10.54 8.92
C TYR A 536 -5.91 11.05 10.21
N SER A 537 -5.51 12.33 10.21
CA SER A 537 -4.76 12.96 11.31
C SER A 537 -3.38 12.35 11.58
N HIS A 538 -2.85 11.55 10.65
CA HIS A 538 -1.49 11.02 10.70
C HIS A 538 -0.61 11.67 9.65
N SER A 539 0.67 11.85 9.98
CA SER A 539 1.73 12.25 9.05
C SER A 539 2.73 11.11 8.91
N VAL A 540 2.95 10.64 7.69
CA VAL A 540 3.82 9.52 7.37
C VAL A 540 4.92 9.98 6.42
N SER A 541 6.17 9.99 6.86
CA SER A 541 7.31 10.41 6.03
C SER A 541 8.28 9.26 5.73
N LEU A 542 8.64 9.14 4.45
CA LEU A 542 9.56 8.17 3.89
C LEU A 542 10.81 8.90 3.40
N THR A 543 11.95 8.63 4.02
CA THR A 543 13.21 9.33 3.75
C THR A 543 14.15 8.44 2.92
N ARG A 544 14.88 9.05 1.99
CA ARG A 544 15.87 8.35 1.18
C ARG A 544 16.86 7.56 2.03
N GLY A 545 17.15 6.33 1.60
CA GLY A 545 18.13 5.46 2.25
C GLY A 545 17.68 4.85 3.59
N GLU A 546 16.53 5.25 4.13
CA GLU A 546 15.96 4.69 5.36
C GLU A 546 15.11 3.43 5.10
N VAL A 547 15.63 2.50 4.29
CA VAL A 547 14.89 1.31 3.85
C VAL A 547 14.27 0.56 5.04
N GLY A 548 12.94 0.38 5.01
CA GLY A 548 12.19 -0.34 6.04
C GLY A 548 11.91 0.45 7.32
N PHE A 549 12.24 1.75 7.35
CA PHE A 549 11.89 2.69 8.41
C PHE A 549 10.95 3.77 7.89
N VAL A 550 10.07 4.23 8.76
CA VAL A 550 9.13 5.31 8.46
C VAL A 550 9.00 6.21 9.66
N LEU A 551 8.80 7.50 9.43
CA LEU A 551 8.45 8.45 10.46
C LEU A 551 6.93 8.61 10.50
N VAL A 552 6.30 8.30 11.63
CA VAL A 552 4.85 8.40 11.83
C VAL A 552 4.62 9.35 13.00
N ASP A 553 3.91 10.46 12.77
CA ASP A 553 3.59 11.47 13.78
C ASP A 553 4.84 11.90 14.58
N ASN A 554 5.92 12.12 13.84
CA ASN A 554 7.23 12.48 14.35
C ASN A 554 7.95 11.38 15.17
N GLN A 555 7.54 10.12 15.02
CA GLN A 555 8.16 8.98 15.68
C GLN A 555 8.66 7.93 14.68
N ARG A 556 9.87 7.44 14.93
CA ARG A 556 10.48 6.44 14.05
C ARG A 556 9.93 5.05 14.32
N SER A 557 9.40 4.41 13.28
CA SER A 557 8.87 3.04 13.29
C SER A 557 9.52 2.17 12.24
N ARG A 558 9.51 0.85 12.47
CA ARG A 558 9.83 -0.15 11.44
C ARG A 558 8.58 -0.53 10.67
N LEU A 559 8.75 -0.95 9.42
CA LEU A 559 7.67 -1.50 8.62
C LEU A 559 7.39 -2.98 8.96
N PRO A 560 6.14 -3.45 8.79
CA PRO A 560 4.95 -2.69 8.42
C PRO A 560 4.29 -1.95 9.60
N VAL A 561 3.54 -0.89 9.27
CA VAL A 561 2.76 -0.06 10.19
C VAL A 561 1.30 -0.08 9.76
N SER A 562 0.38 -0.10 10.73
CA SER A 562 -1.06 0.00 10.49
C SER A 562 -1.68 1.01 11.45
N LEU A 563 -2.20 2.10 10.91
CA LEU A 563 -2.76 3.23 11.64
C LEU A 563 -4.26 3.32 11.43
N SER A 564 -4.95 4.00 12.36
CA SER A 564 -6.40 4.24 12.26
C SER A 564 -7.21 2.97 11.96
N GLU A 565 -6.93 1.89 12.70
CA GLU A 565 -7.57 0.56 12.55
C GLU A 565 -7.39 -0.07 11.15
N GLY A 566 -6.27 0.21 10.50
CA GLY A 566 -5.97 -0.29 9.17
C GLY A 566 -6.54 0.55 8.03
N ARG A 567 -6.95 1.79 8.30
CA ARG A 567 -7.32 2.75 7.25
C ARG A 567 -6.12 3.33 6.50
N LEU A 568 -4.96 3.35 7.13
CA LEU A 568 -3.67 3.71 6.53
C LEU A 568 -2.67 2.61 6.88
N ARG A 569 -2.09 1.97 5.86
CA ARG A 569 -1.02 0.98 6.00
C ARG A 569 0.24 1.48 5.34
N VAL A 570 1.37 1.19 5.96
CA VAL A 570 2.69 1.40 5.37
C VAL A 570 3.44 0.09 5.42
N TYR A 571 3.87 -0.42 4.28
CA TYR A 571 4.57 -1.70 4.20
C TYR A 571 5.61 -1.70 3.07
N GLN A 572 6.45 -2.72 3.06
CA GLN A 572 7.46 -2.88 2.02
C GLN A 572 7.00 -3.91 1.00
N SER A 573 7.11 -3.57 -0.28
CA SER A 573 6.83 -4.46 -1.42
C SER A 573 7.96 -4.38 -2.44
N GLY A 574 8.71 -5.49 -2.57
CA GLY A 574 9.93 -5.50 -3.37
C GLY A 574 10.94 -4.46 -2.86
N PRO A 575 11.54 -3.64 -3.74
CA PRO A 575 12.46 -2.57 -3.33
C PRO A 575 11.74 -1.29 -2.83
N ARG A 576 10.41 -1.28 -2.70
CA ARG A 576 9.63 -0.05 -2.47
C ARG A 576 8.91 -0.03 -1.12
N ALA A 577 8.76 1.16 -0.56
CA ALA A 577 7.71 1.49 0.39
C ALA A 577 6.37 1.62 -0.32
N VAL A 578 5.29 1.18 0.31
CA VAL A 578 3.92 1.38 -0.13
C VAL A 578 3.13 1.99 1.02
N VAL A 579 2.57 3.18 0.81
CA VAL A 579 1.54 3.78 1.67
C VAL A 579 0.20 3.52 1.00
N GLU A 580 -0.65 2.73 1.63
CA GLU A 580 -1.96 2.34 1.12
C GLU A 580 -3.05 2.86 2.05
N LEU A 581 -3.98 3.62 1.47
CA LEU A 581 -5.14 4.14 2.18
C LEU A 581 -6.40 3.41 1.73
N VAL A 582 -7.34 3.17 2.64
CA VAL A 582 -8.59 2.44 2.31
C VAL A 582 -9.46 3.16 1.28
N PHE A 583 -9.25 4.47 1.06
CA PHE A 583 -9.91 5.18 -0.03
C PHE A 583 -9.18 5.03 -1.38
N GLY A 584 -8.21 4.13 -1.50
CA GLY A 584 -7.60 3.76 -2.76
C GLY A 584 -6.44 4.63 -3.24
N LEU A 585 -6.04 5.66 -2.49
CA LEU A 585 -4.73 6.30 -2.73
C LEU A 585 -3.62 5.31 -2.38
N VAL A 586 -2.74 5.08 -3.35
CA VAL A 586 -1.53 4.27 -3.18
C VAL A 586 -0.33 5.12 -3.56
N VAL A 587 0.57 5.34 -2.60
CA VAL A 587 1.84 6.05 -2.80
C VAL A 587 2.98 5.04 -2.71
N THR A 588 3.84 5.00 -3.72
CA THR A 588 5.03 4.14 -3.70
C THR A 588 6.30 4.97 -3.82
N TYR A 589 7.32 4.62 -3.02
CA TYR A 589 8.64 5.26 -3.05
C TYR A 589 9.73 4.19 -2.96
N ASP A 590 10.73 4.24 -3.83
CA ASP A 590 11.81 3.25 -3.90
C ASP A 590 12.96 3.46 -2.90
N TRP A 591 12.80 4.40 -1.96
CA TRP A 591 13.85 4.85 -1.03
C TRP A 591 15.04 5.54 -1.70
N ASP A 592 14.92 5.85 -3.00
CA ASP A 592 15.95 6.52 -3.77
C ASP A 592 15.37 7.73 -4.53
N CYS A 593 14.74 7.57 -5.68
CA CYS A 593 14.30 8.70 -6.52
C CYS A 593 12.98 8.47 -7.28
N GLN A 594 12.31 7.34 -7.10
CA GLN A 594 11.08 6.99 -7.83
C GLN A 594 9.88 7.12 -6.90
N LEU A 595 9.01 8.07 -7.20
CA LEU A 595 7.74 8.29 -6.53
C LEU A 595 6.59 8.08 -7.53
N ALA A 596 5.59 7.31 -7.15
CA ALA A 596 4.35 7.17 -7.91
C ALA A 596 3.13 7.29 -6.99
N LEU A 597 2.13 8.03 -7.44
CA LEU A 597 0.84 8.24 -6.76
C LEU A 597 -0.25 7.68 -7.67
N SER A 598 -1.02 6.72 -7.18
CA SER A 598 -2.20 6.19 -7.87
C SER A 598 -3.47 6.67 -7.18
N LEU A 599 -4.38 7.30 -7.93
CA LEU A 599 -5.67 7.79 -7.44
C LEU A 599 -6.84 7.18 -8.22
N PRO A 600 -7.91 6.77 -7.54
CA PRO A 600 -9.14 6.32 -8.21
C PRO A 600 -9.93 7.46 -8.87
N ALA A 601 -10.68 7.14 -9.92
CA ALA A 601 -11.44 8.11 -10.74
C ALA A 601 -12.49 8.94 -10.00
N ARG A 602 -12.93 8.57 -8.79
CA ARG A 602 -13.76 9.47 -7.97
C ARG A 602 -13.07 10.76 -7.52
N PHE A 603 -11.74 10.82 -7.60
CA PHE A 603 -10.96 12.03 -7.36
C PHE A 603 -10.74 12.87 -8.64
N GLN A 604 -11.33 12.46 -9.76
CA GLN A 604 -11.28 13.22 -11.01
C GLN A 604 -11.89 14.61 -10.80
N ASP A 605 -11.20 15.65 -11.26
CA ASP A 605 -11.54 17.06 -11.04
C ASP A 605 -11.50 17.53 -9.56
N GLN A 606 -11.03 16.72 -8.60
CA GLN A 606 -11.09 17.03 -7.16
C GLN A 606 -9.73 17.34 -6.53
N VAL A 607 -8.64 17.15 -7.28
CA VAL A 607 -7.27 17.27 -6.76
C VAL A 607 -6.52 18.40 -7.45
N CYS A 608 -5.47 18.87 -6.80
CA CYS A 608 -4.54 19.83 -7.37
C CYS A 608 -3.13 19.63 -6.81
N GLY A 609 -2.13 20.24 -7.45
CA GLY A 609 -0.71 20.08 -7.13
C GLY A 609 0.13 19.80 -8.37
N LEU A 610 1.40 19.43 -8.17
CA LEU A 610 2.33 19.09 -9.26
C LEU A 610 1.87 17.92 -10.15
N CYS A 611 0.97 17.08 -9.65
CA CYS A 611 0.38 15.98 -10.40
C CYS A 611 -0.79 16.40 -11.31
N GLY A 612 -1.11 17.69 -11.40
CA GLY A 612 -2.21 18.21 -12.22
C GLY A 612 -3.56 18.16 -11.50
N ASN A 613 -4.63 18.45 -12.24
CA ASN A 613 -5.99 18.51 -11.72
C ASN A 613 -6.80 17.20 -11.92
N TYR A 614 -6.23 16.25 -12.67
CA TYR A 614 -6.84 14.95 -12.97
C TYR A 614 -8.21 15.11 -13.62
N ASN A 615 -8.32 15.85 -14.72
CA ASN A 615 -9.57 16.03 -15.47
C ASN A 615 -9.57 15.31 -16.83
N GLY A 616 -8.42 14.79 -17.25
CA GLY A 616 -8.21 14.13 -18.54
C GLY A 616 -7.71 15.05 -19.65
N ASP A 617 -7.43 16.32 -19.36
CA ASP A 617 -6.86 17.31 -20.28
C ASP A 617 -5.44 17.72 -19.84
N PRO A 618 -4.38 17.12 -20.43
CA PRO A 618 -3.02 17.51 -20.07
C PRO A 618 -2.70 18.98 -20.38
N ALA A 619 -3.47 19.68 -21.22
CA ALA A 619 -3.17 21.07 -21.58
C ALA A 619 -3.34 22.05 -20.41
N ASP A 620 -4.19 21.73 -19.43
CA ASP A 620 -4.50 22.61 -18.30
C ASP A 620 -3.86 22.19 -16.97
N ASP A 621 -3.14 21.07 -16.93
CA ASP A 621 -2.44 20.56 -15.73
C ASP A 621 -1.52 21.56 -14.99
N PHE A 622 -1.12 22.67 -15.63
CA PHE A 622 -0.26 23.69 -15.03
C PHE A 622 -1.04 24.78 -14.28
N LEU A 623 -2.14 24.42 -13.63
CA LEU A 623 -2.89 25.34 -12.77
C LEU A 623 -2.13 25.62 -11.48
N THR A 624 -1.94 26.89 -11.18
CA THR A 624 -1.41 27.38 -9.90
C THR A 624 -2.48 27.29 -8.79
N PRO A 625 -2.13 27.47 -7.51
CA PRO A 625 -3.11 27.43 -6.41
C PRO A 625 -4.24 28.46 -6.51
N ASP A 626 -4.04 29.57 -7.22
CA ASP A 626 -5.06 30.59 -7.50
C ASP A 626 -5.88 30.31 -8.77
N GLY A 627 -5.67 29.16 -9.42
CA GLY A 627 -6.42 28.72 -10.60
C GLY A 627 -5.98 29.38 -11.92
N ALA A 628 -4.81 30.03 -11.95
CA ALA A 628 -4.23 30.57 -13.17
C ALA A 628 -3.38 29.50 -13.88
N LEU A 629 -3.38 29.51 -15.22
CA LEU A 629 -2.51 28.61 -15.98
C LEU A 629 -1.10 29.21 -16.06
N ALA A 630 -0.12 28.53 -15.46
CA ALA A 630 1.27 28.94 -15.53
C ALA A 630 1.83 28.79 -16.96
N PRO A 631 2.70 29.70 -17.41
CA PRO A 631 3.24 29.70 -18.77
C PRO A 631 4.31 28.61 -18.99
N ASP A 632 4.96 28.14 -17.93
CA ASP A 632 5.99 27.11 -17.98
C ASP A 632 6.05 26.27 -16.69
N ALA A 633 6.83 25.18 -16.74
CA ALA A 633 6.94 24.21 -15.66
C ALA A 633 7.61 24.76 -14.40
N VAL A 634 8.49 25.76 -14.54
CA VAL A 634 9.23 26.34 -13.40
C VAL A 634 8.30 27.25 -12.61
N GLU A 635 7.55 28.12 -13.29
CA GLU A 635 6.55 28.98 -12.65
C GLU A 635 5.43 28.14 -12.02
N PHE A 636 4.96 27.11 -12.74
CA PHE A 636 4.01 26.13 -12.20
C PHE A 636 4.53 25.51 -10.90
N ALA A 637 5.74 24.95 -10.90
CA ALA A 637 6.23 24.25 -9.73
C ALA A 637 6.60 25.18 -8.56
N SER A 638 7.12 26.37 -8.85
CA SER A 638 7.38 27.39 -7.82
C SER A 638 6.08 27.82 -7.12
N SER A 639 4.95 27.84 -7.83
CA SER A 639 3.65 28.16 -7.23
C SER A 639 3.15 27.12 -6.21
N TRP A 640 3.58 25.86 -6.32
CA TRP A 640 3.22 24.74 -5.44
C TRP A 640 4.27 24.46 -4.34
N LYS A 641 5.20 25.39 -4.13
CA LYS A 641 6.26 25.30 -3.14
C LYS A 641 5.73 25.49 -1.71
N LEU A 642 6.21 24.65 -0.80
CA LEU A 642 5.90 24.71 0.63
C LEU A 642 7.00 25.41 1.40
N ASP A 643 6.63 26.16 2.45
CA ASP A 643 7.58 26.70 3.42
C ASP A 643 7.92 25.62 4.45
N ASP A 644 9.08 24.98 4.28
CA ASP A 644 9.63 23.98 5.19
C ASP A 644 10.78 24.56 6.06
N GLY A 645 10.97 25.88 6.04
CA GLY A 645 12.07 26.57 6.72
C GLY A 645 13.44 26.43 6.04
N ASP A 646 13.53 25.78 4.88
CA ASP A 646 14.74 25.69 4.07
C ASP A 646 14.84 26.84 3.07
N TYR A 647 15.23 28.02 3.57
CA TYR A 647 15.44 29.21 2.72
C TYR A 647 16.59 29.08 1.72
N LEU A 648 17.33 27.96 1.72
CA LEU A 648 18.44 27.70 0.80
C LEU A 648 18.03 26.84 -0.40
N CYS A 649 16.78 26.36 -0.45
CA CYS A 649 16.30 25.59 -1.58
C CYS A 649 16.16 26.46 -2.84
N GLU A 650 16.50 25.91 -3.99
CA GLU A 650 16.51 26.59 -5.30
C GLU A 650 15.32 26.11 -6.15
N ASP A 651 14.71 26.99 -6.95
CA ASP A 651 13.56 26.67 -7.81
C ASP A 651 13.95 25.97 -9.14
N GLY A 652 15.25 25.64 -9.30
CA GLY A 652 15.79 24.91 -10.44
C GLY A 652 16.92 25.63 -11.17
N CYS A 653 17.28 25.15 -12.36
CA CYS A 653 18.33 25.73 -13.19
C CYS A 653 17.85 26.98 -13.94
N GLN A 654 18.39 28.16 -13.59
CA GLN A 654 18.15 29.39 -14.34
C GLN A 654 18.84 29.34 -15.72
N ASN A 655 18.08 29.11 -16.80
CA ASN A 655 18.47 29.19 -18.22
C ASN A 655 19.65 28.30 -18.72
N ASN A 656 20.29 27.50 -17.86
CA ASN A 656 21.47 26.68 -18.17
C ASN A 656 21.29 25.21 -17.73
N CYS A 657 20.11 24.65 -17.98
CA CYS A 657 19.88 23.23 -17.68
C CYS A 657 20.77 22.35 -18.56
N PRO A 658 21.41 21.30 -18.01
CA PRO A 658 22.26 20.42 -18.80
C PRO A 658 21.46 19.81 -19.95
N ALA A 659 22.04 19.74 -21.15
CA ALA A 659 21.44 19.10 -22.30
C ALA A 659 22.41 18.08 -22.90
N CYS A 660 21.86 17.04 -23.52
CA CYS A 660 22.66 16.03 -24.17
C CYS A 660 23.12 16.48 -25.56
N THR A 661 24.39 16.26 -25.91
CA THR A 661 24.82 16.43 -27.30
C THR A 661 24.28 15.29 -28.18
N PRO A 662 24.03 15.50 -29.49
CA PRO A 662 23.52 14.45 -30.37
C PRO A 662 24.36 13.16 -30.36
N GLY A 663 25.69 13.27 -30.28
CA GLY A 663 26.58 12.11 -30.22
C GLY A 663 26.51 11.34 -28.89
N GLN A 664 26.30 12.03 -27.77
CA GLN A 664 26.07 11.37 -26.48
C GLN A 664 24.70 10.68 -26.45
N ALA A 665 23.65 11.35 -26.96
CA ALA A 665 22.30 10.78 -27.02
C ALA A 665 22.32 9.47 -27.83
N GLN A 666 22.89 9.50 -29.04
CA GLN A 666 23.02 8.32 -29.90
C GLN A 666 23.83 7.19 -29.24
N HIS A 667 24.83 7.52 -28.42
CA HIS A 667 25.59 6.51 -27.68
C HIS A 667 24.72 5.81 -26.63
N TYR A 668 23.98 6.58 -25.83
CA TYR A 668 23.15 6.06 -24.74
C TYR A 668 21.87 5.37 -25.23
N GLU A 669 21.40 5.69 -26.43
CA GLU A 669 20.31 4.98 -27.12
C GLU A 669 20.66 3.54 -27.53
N GLY A 670 21.91 3.10 -27.40
CA GLY A 670 22.30 1.73 -27.74
C GLY A 670 21.62 0.66 -26.87
N ASP A 671 21.34 -0.52 -27.45
CA ASP A 671 20.63 -1.66 -26.82
C ASP A 671 21.19 -2.16 -25.48
N ARG A 672 22.47 -1.89 -25.18
CA ARG A 672 23.12 -2.30 -23.92
C ARG A 672 23.03 -1.25 -22.81
N LEU A 673 22.40 -0.11 -23.12
CA LEU A 673 22.17 1.04 -22.26
C LEU A 673 20.66 1.32 -22.25
N CYS A 674 20.22 2.55 -22.57
CA CYS A 674 18.81 2.91 -22.50
C CYS A 674 17.97 2.26 -23.61
N GLY A 675 18.57 1.93 -24.76
CA GLY A 675 17.90 1.26 -25.88
C GLY A 675 17.29 -0.11 -25.53
N MET A 676 17.69 -0.72 -24.41
CA MET A 676 17.07 -1.94 -23.88
C MET A 676 15.55 -1.77 -23.67
N LEU A 677 15.10 -0.55 -23.33
CA LEU A 677 13.69 -0.23 -23.06
C LEU A 677 12.78 -0.44 -24.27
N THR A 678 13.27 -0.20 -25.49
CA THR A 678 12.47 -0.24 -26.73
C THR A 678 12.70 -1.50 -27.56
N LYS A 679 13.54 -2.42 -27.07
CA LYS A 679 13.91 -3.63 -27.82
C LYS A 679 12.74 -4.61 -27.94
N LEU A 680 12.33 -4.91 -29.18
CA LEU A 680 11.17 -5.74 -29.51
C LEU A 680 11.28 -7.21 -29.04
N ASP A 681 12.51 -7.72 -28.91
CA ASP A 681 12.84 -9.04 -28.35
C ASP A 681 13.60 -8.91 -27.01
N GLY A 682 13.39 -7.81 -26.29
CA GLY A 682 14.01 -7.51 -25.00
C GLY A 682 13.19 -7.92 -23.78
N PRO A 683 13.75 -7.77 -22.55
CA PRO A 683 13.07 -8.16 -21.31
C PRO A 683 11.80 -7.35 -21.01
N PHE A 684 11.65 -6.20 -21.66
CA PHE A 684 10.52 -5.28 -21.50
C PHE A 684 9.45 -5.38 -22.59
N ALA A 685 9.66 -6.21 -23.63
CA ALA A 685 8.79 -6.28 -24.80
C ALA A 685 7.31 -6.57 -24.47
N VAL A 686 7.06 -7.33 -23.40
CA VAL A 686 5.71 -7.67 -22.92
C VAL A 686 4.89 -6.46 -22.43
N CYS A 687 5.54 -5.31 -22.20
CA CYS A 687 4.91 -4.10 -21.68
C CYS A 687 4.61 -3.05 -22.76
N HIS A 688 5.25 -3.16 -23.94
CA HIS A 688 5.21 -2.13 -24.99
C HIS A 688 3.80 -1.83 -25.50
N ASP A 689 2.94 -2.84 -25.58
CA ASP A 689 1.56 -2.68 -26.05
C ASP A 689 0.67 -1.89 -25.06
N THR A 690 1.06 -1.83 -23.78
CA THR A 690 0.28 -1.15 -22.73
C THR A 690 0.90 0.18 -22.31
N LEU A 691 2.24 0.29 -22.37
CA LEU A 691 2.97 1.49 -21.95
C LEU A 691 4.07 1.83 -22.96
N ASP A 692 4.00 3.02 -23.60
CA ASP A 692 5.02 3.46 -24.58
C ASP A 692 6.39 3.56 -23.89
N PRO A 693 7.42 2.82 -24.34
CA PRO A 693 8.78 2.88 -23.77
C PRO A 693 9.59 4.12 -24.18
N ARG A 694 9.22 4.83 -25.26
CA ARG A 694 9.99 5.98 -25.76
C ARG A 694 10.22 7.12 -24.74
N PRO A 695 9.24 7.50 -23.90
CA PRO A 695 9.43 8.51 -22.86
C PRO A 695 10.51 8.13 -21.87
N PHE A 696 10.49 6.87 -21.43
CA PHE A 696 11.45 6.34 -20.48
C PHE A 696 12.84 6.22 -21.10
N LEU A 697 12.91 5.94 -22.41
CA LEU A 697 14.15 5.98 -23.17
C LEU A 697 14.74 7.41 -23.18
N GLU A 698 13.93 8.42 -23.51
CA GLU A 698 14.36 9.82 -23.55
C GLU A 698 14.88 10.30 -22.18
N GLN A 699 14.17 9.96 -21.11
CA GLN A 699 14.56 10.25 -19.72
C GLN A 699 15.86 9.54 -19.33
N CYS A 700 15.97 8.23 -19.59
CA CYS A 700 17.18 7.47 -19.31
C CYS A 700 18.40 8.04 -20.05
N VAL A 701 18.23 8.43 -21.31
CA VAL A 701 19.30 9.05 -22.11
C VAL A 701 19.69 10.39 -21.48
N TYR A 702 18.71 11.23 -21.15
CA TYR A 702 18.95 12.51 -20.49
C TYR A 702 19.76 12.35 -19.20
N ASP A 703 19.28 11.51 -18.28
CA ASP A 703 19.94 11.18 -17.00
C ASP A 703 21.41 10.79 -17.22
N LEU A 704 21.68 9.86 -18.14
CA LEU A 704 23.05 9.43 -18.45
C LEU A 704 23.92 10.54 -19.03
N CYS A 705 23.35 11.47 -19.78
CA CYS A 705 24.11 12.60 -20.30
C CYS A 705 24.55 13.55 -19.19
N VAL A 706 23.67 13.86 -18.24
CA VAL A 706 23.96 14.82 -17.19
C VAL A 706 24.98 14.29 -16.19
N VAL A 707 24.93 12.99 -15.90
CA VAL A 707 25.85 12.32 -14.95
C VAL A 707 27.07 11.66 -15.62
N GLY A 708 27.25 11.84 -16.93
CA GLY A 708 28.42 11.34 -17.65
C GLY A 708 28.49 9.81 -17.80
N GLY A 709 27.34 9.15 -17.91
CA GLY A 709 27.24 7.72 -18.21
C GLY A 709 27.31 6.82 -16.98
N GLU A 710 27.02 7.33 -15.79
CA GLU A 710 27.05 6.55 -14.55
C GLU A 710 26.11 5.34 -14.62
N ARG A 711 26.65 4.15 -14.30
CA ARG A 711 25.88 2.90 -14.36
C ARG A 711 24.67 2.91 -13.43
N LEU A 712 24.78 3.53 -12.26
CA LEU A 712 23.67 3.60 -11.31
C LEU A 712 22.47 4.36 -11.90
N SER A 713 22.71 5.45 -12.63
CA SER A 713 21.66 6.20 -13.33
C SER A 713 21.00 5.39 -14.44
N LEU A 714 21.76 4.58 -15.19
CA LEU A 714 21.16 3.61 -16.13
C LEU A 714 20.22 2.65 -15.40
N CYS A 715 20.67 2.09 -14.28
CA CYS A 715 19.87 1.14 -13.51
C CYS A 715 18.59 1.78 -12.96
N ARG A 716 18.63 3.06 -12.56
CA ARG A 716 17.45 3.83 -12.16
C ARG A 716 16.47 4.00 -13.33
N GLY A 717 16.94 4.44 -14.49
CA GLY A 717 16.10 4.60 -15.68
C GLY A 717 15.43 3.29 -16.12
N LEU A 718 16.17 2.18 -16.15
CA LEU A 718 15.61 0.86 -16.47
C LEU A 718 14.63 0.38 -15.40
N SER A 719 14.93 0.59 -14.12
CA SER A 719 14.05 0.23 -13.01
C SER A 719 12.75 1.02 -13.05
N ALA A 720 12.76 2.29 -13.51
CA ALA A 720 11.56 3.12 -13.59
C ALA A 720 10.52 2.54 -14.56
N TYR A 721 10.97 2.04 -15.72
CA TYR A 721 10.09 1.40 -16.68
C TYR A 721 9.63 0.01 -16.21
N ALA A 722 10.56 -0.79 -15.67
CA ALA A 722 10.22 -2.08 -15.04
C ALA A 722 9.11 -1.90 -14.00
N GLN A 723 9.21 -0.83 -13.22
CA GLN A 723 8.28 -0.49 -12.18
C GLN A 723 6.91 -0.05 -12.71
N ALA A 724 6.89 0.82 -13.72
CA ALA A 724 5.65 1.25 -14.36
C ALA A 724 4.89 0.07 -15.01
N CYS A 725 5.60 -0.91 -15.55
CA CYS A 725 4.99 -2.15 -16.05
C CYS A 725 4.36 -2.99 -14.93
N LEU A 726 5.06 -3.14 -13.79
CA LEU A 726 4.55 -3.87 -12.64
C LEU A 726 3.30 -3.21 -12.04
N GLU A 727 3.22 -1.87 -12.04
CA GLU A 727 2.03 -1.12 -11.62
C GLU A 727 0.80 -1.41 -12.49
N LEU A 728 1.02 -1.76 -13.75
CA LEU A 728 -0.02 -2.20 -14.69
C LEU A 728 -0.31 -3.71 -14.59
N GLY A 729 0.29 -4.41 -13.62
CA GLY A 729 0.17 -5.86 -13.45
C GLY A 729 1.00 -6.69 -14.44
N ILE A 730 1.91 -6.06 -15.18
CA ILE A 730 2.74 -6.72 -16.21
C ILE A 730 4.08 -7.11 -15.59
N SER A 731 4.35 -8.41 -15.50
CA SER A 731 5.65 -8.93 -15.05
C SER A 731 6.69 -8.88 -16.17
N VAL A 732 7.81 -8.20 -15.94
CA VAL A 732 8.93 -8.10 -16.88
C VAL A 732 9.97 -9.20 -16.64
N GLY A 733 10.73 -9.56 -17.67
CA GLY A 733 11.79 -10.57 -17.58
C GLY A 733 13.04 -10.07 -16.84
N ASP A 734 14.07 -10.92 -16.73
CA ASP A 734 15.36 -10.54 -16.13
C ASP A 734 16.08 -9.48 -16.99
N TRP A 735 16.00 -8.23 -16.55
CA TRP A 735 16.70 -7.10 -17.16
C TRP A 735 17.99 -6.73 -16.41
N ARG A 736 18.14 -7.14 -15.14
CA ARG A 736 19.29 -6.76 -14.31
C ARG A 736 20.57 -7.43 -14.75
N SER A 737 20.52 -8.72 -15.09
CA SER A 737 21.68 -9.47 -15.58
C SER A 737 22.27 -8.88 -16.88
N PRO A 738 21.48 -8.65 -17.96
CA PRO A 738 22.02 -8.08 -19.19
C PRO A 738 22.44 -6.61 -19.05
N ALA A 739 21.81 -5.84 -18.16
CA ALA A 739 22.16 -4.43 -17.91
C ALA A 739 23.31 -4.23 -16.90
N ASN A 740 23.77 -5.30 -16.23
CA ASN A 740 24.73 -5.25 -15.12
C ASN A 740 24.27 -4.32 -13.98
N CYS A 741 23.01 -4.52 -13.54
CA CYS A 741 22.32 -3.73 -12.52
C CYS A 741 21.93 -4.59 -11.30
N PRO A 742 22.91 -5.14 -10.54
CA PRO A 742 22.63 -6.05 -9.44
C PRO A 742 21.86 -5.36 -8.31
N LEU A 743 20.90 -6.07 -7.73
CA LEU A 743 20.19 -5.63 -6.52
C LEU A 743 20.86 -6.28 -5.30
N SER A 744 21.40 -5.45 -4.40
CA SER A 744 22.06 -5.92 -3.18
C SER A 744 21.05 -6.21 -2.09
N CYS A 745 21.13 -7.41 -1.50
CA CYS A 745 20.22 -7.84 -0.44
C CYS A 745 20.88 -7.85 0.93
N PRO A 746 20.15 -7.52 2.02
CA PRO A 746 20.69 -7.52 3.36
C PRO A 746 21.10 -8.93 3.82
N ALA A 747 21.88 -9.02 4.89
CA ALA A 747 22.24 -10.31 5.48
C ALA A 747 20.99 -11.15 5.80
N ASN A 748 21.13 -12.47 5.67
CA ASN A 748 20.04 -13.45 5.87
C ASN A 748 18.87 -13.29 4.87
N SER A 749 19.15 -12.81 3.66
CA SER A 749 18.18 -12.73 2.58
C SER A 749 18.82 -13.10 1.23
N ARG A 750 18.00 -13.30 0.21
CA ARG A 750 18.44 -13.55 -1.16
C ARG A 750 17.57 -12.77 -2.15
N TYR A 751 18.17 -12.42 -3.29
CA TYR A 751 17.44 -11.82 -4.40
C TYR A 751 16.53 -12.84 -5.08
N GLU A 752 15.29 -12.45 -5.38
CA GLU A 752 14.36 -13.19 -6.23
C GLU A 752 13.65 -12.25 -7.20
N LEU A 753 13.52 -12.69 -8.46
CA LEU A 753 12.80 -11.94 -9.50
C LEU A 753 11.28 -11.93 -9.26
N CYS A 754 10.75 -12.94 -8.56
CA CYS A 754 9.33 -13.12 -8.29
C CYS A 754 9.16 -13.59 -6.84
N GLY A 755 9.34 -12.65 -5.91
CA GLY A 755 9.09 -12.83 -4.48
C GLY A 755 7.68 -12.41 -4.06
N PRO A 756 7.28 -12.68 -2.80
CA PRO A 756 5.99 -12.23 -2.29
C PRO A 756 5.90 -10.69 -2.27
N ALA A 757 4.77 -10.13 -2.72
CA ALA A 757 4.50 -8.69 -2.66
C ALA A 757 4.59 -8.13 -1.23
N CYS A 758 4.20 -8.91 -0.23
CA CYS A 758 4.39 -8.58 1.18
C CYS A 758 5.24 -9.67 1.84
N PRO A 759 6.53 -9.42 2.12
CA PRO A 759 7.37 -10.39 2.81
C PRO A 759 6.93 -10.57 4.26
N ALA A 760 7.20 -11.75 4.83
CA ALA A 760 6.97 -12.01 6.24
C ALA A 760 7.76 -11.01 7.10
N SER A 761 7.10 -10.42 8.10
CA SER A 761 7.64 -9.33 8.92
C SER A 761 7.33 -9.56 10.41
N CYS A 762 7.93 -8.75 11.28
CA CYS A 762 7.66 -8.81 12.72
C CYS A 762 6.22 -8.42 13.12
N ASN A 763 5.44 -7.83 12.23
CA ASN A 763 4.04 -7.50 12.45
C ASN A 763 3.20 -7.81 11.21
N GLY A 764 3.03 -9.11 10.92
CA GLY A 764 2.29 -9.56 9.74
C GLY A 764 0.83 -9.06 9.68
N ALA A 765 0.21 -8.76 10.82
CA ALA A 765 -1.16 -8.24 10.88
C ALA A 765 -1.29 -6.79 10.36
N ALA A 766 -0.19 -6.02 10.33
CA ALA A 766 -0.19 -4.66 9.79
C ALA A 766 -0.04 -4.62 8.26
N ALA A 767 0.34 -5.73 7.61
CA ALA A 767 0.34 -5.84 6.16
C ALA A 767 -1.10 -5.99 5.61
N PRO A 768 -1.34 -5.68 4.33
CA PRO A 768 -2.64 -5.91 3.70
C PRO A 768 -3.09 -7.38 3.78
N SER A 769 -4.38 -7.62 4.02
CA SER A 769 -4.92 -8.99 4.14
C SER A 769 -4.95 -9.75 2.81
N ASN A 770 -4.90 -9.04 1.67
CA ASN A 770 -4.92 -9.58 0.32
C ASN A 770 -3.51 -9.83 -0.26
N CYS A 771 -2.44 -9.76 0.54
CA CYS A 771 -1.06 -9.90 0.06
C CYS A 771 -0.80 -11.19 -0.75
N SER A 772 -1.50 -12.28 -0.47
CA SER A 772 -1.39 -13.55 -1.22
C SER A 772 -2.05 -13.53 -2.61
N GLY A 773 -2.93 -12.56 -2.86
CA GLY A 773 -3.57 -12.34 -4.16
C GLY A 773 -2.88 -11.29 -5.02
N LEU A 774 -1.87 -10.60 -4.50
CA LEU A 774 -1.07 -9.64 -5.26
C LEU A 774 -0.06 -10.38 -6.16
N PRO A 775 0.21 -9.86 -7.38
CA PRO A 775 1.28 -10.38 -8.23
C PRO A 775 2.62 -10.41 -7.49
N CYS A 776 3.45 -11.40 -7.78
CA CYS A 776 4.80 -11.43 -7.22
C CYS A 776 5.62 -10.22 -7.70
N VAL A 777 6.58 -9.80 -6.88
CA VAL A 777 7.42 -8.64 -7.16
C VAL A 777 8.89 -9.02 -7.03
N GLU A 778 9.73 -8.38 -7.84
CA GLU A 778 11.18 -8.48 -7.71
C GLU A 778 11.63 -7.88 -6.36
N GLY A 779 12.59 -8.53 -5.68
CA GLY A 779 13.16 -7.97 -4.45
C GLY A 779 13.98 -8.96 -3.63
N CYS A 780 14.28 -8.55 -2.40
CA CYS A 780 14.98 -9.39 -1.44
C CYS A 780 14.00 -10.16 -0.55
N VAL A 781 14.16 -11.48 -0.49
CA VAL A 781 13.34 -12.39 0.31
C VAL A 781 14.17 -12.93 1.47
N CYS A 782 13.66 -12.80 2.70
CA CYS A 782 14.33 -13.35 3.89
C CYS A 782 14.46 -14.87 3.82
N LEU A 783 15.58 -15.40 4.32
CA LEU A 783 15.79 -16.84 4.43
C LEU A 783 14.88 -17.45 5.51
N PRO A 784 14.59 -18.77 5.46
CA PRO A 784 13.76 -19.43 6.47
C PRO A 784 14.24 -19.17 7.91
N GLY A 785 13.30 -18.81 8.81
CA GLY A 785 13.58 -18.44 10.19
C GLY A 785 13.83 -16.94 10.43
N PHE A 786 13.96 -16.15 9.36
CA PHE A 786 14.13 -14.71 9.40
C PHE A 786 12.91 -13.98 8.82
N VAL A 787 12.65 -12.78 9.34
CA VAL A 787 11.55 -11.90 8.92
C VAL A 787 12.06 -10.47 8.70
N ALA A 788 11.40 -9.73 7.80
CA ALA A 788 11.76 -8.35 7.49
C ALA A 788 11.45 -7.42 8.67
N SER A 789 12.44 -6.60 9.06
CA SER A 789 12.27 -5.55 10.05
C SER A 789 13.38 -4.50 9.92
N GLY A 790 13.03 -3.24 9.66
CA GLY A 790 13.99 -2.13 9.57
C GLY A 790 15.05 -2.32 8.48
N GLY A 791 14.65 -2.74 7.28
CA GLY A 791 15.54 -2.94 6.13
C GLY A 791 16.44 -4.17 6.22
N ALA A 792 16.33 -4.96 7.28
CA ALA A 792 17.10 -6.18 7.50
C ALA A 792 16.19 -7.41 7.65
N CYS A 793 16.78 -8.60 7.48
CA CYS A 793 16.15 -9.86 7.85
C CYS A 793 16.67 -10.31 9.22
N VAL A 794 15.81 -10.18 10.23
CA VAL A 794 16.12 -10.51 11.62
C VAL A 794 15.49 -11.85 12.02
N PRO A 795 16.05 -12.59 12.98
CA PRO A 795 15.39 -13.78 13.50
C PRO A 795 13.98 -13.45 14.01
N ALA A 796 12.99 -14.30 13.71
CA ALA A 796 11.61 -14.05 14.14
C ALA A 796 11.48 -13.91 15.67
N SER A 797 12.35 -14.58 16.43
CA SER A 797 12.43 -14.46 17.91
C SER A 797 12.94 -13.11 18.41
N SER A 798 13.54 -12.29 17.54
CA SER A 798 14.11 -10.99 17.88
C SER A 798 13.15 -9.82 17.59
N CYS A 799 11.91 -10.11 17.21
CA CYS A 799 10.89 -9.10 17.00
C CYS A 799 10.55 -8.38 18.32
N GLY A 800 10.30 -7.08 18.25
CA GLY A 800 9.95 -6.28 19.44
C GLY A 800 8.45 -6.27 19.72
N CYS A 801 7.88 -5.07 19.85
CA CYS A 801 6.52 -4.84 20.32
C CYS A 801 5.74 -3.98 19.32
N THR A 802 4.41 -4.02 19.40
CA THR A 802 3.52 -3.11 18.69
C THR A 802 2.91 -2.12 19.67
N PHE A 803 2.97 -0.82 19.37
CA PHE A 803 2.43 0.26 20.20
C PHE A 803 1.72 1.29 19.33
N GLN A 804 0.41 1.47 19.51
CA GLN A 804 -0.40 2.45 18.75
C GLN A 804 -0.19 2.35 17.21
N GLY A 805 -0.06 1.13 16.70
CA GLY A 805 0.21 0.87 15.27
C GLY A 805 1.68 0.91 14.86
N LEU A 806 2.58 1.45 15.71
CA LEU A 806 4.03 1.49 15.49
C LEU A 806 4.68 0.15 15.84
N GLN A 807 5.73 -0.20 15.10
CA GLN A 807 6.56 -1.38 15.35
C GLN A 807 7.89 -0.99 15.99
N LEU A 808 8.04 -1.32 17.27
CA LEU A 808 9.18 -0.99 18.11
C LEU A 808 10.15 -2.16 18.20
N ALA A 809 11.46 -1.89 18.20
CA ALA A 809 12.47 -2.89 18.52
C ALA A 809 12.53 -3.18 20.03
N PRO A 810 13.06 -4.35 20.45
CA PRO A 810 13.38 -4.61 21.85
C PRO A 810 14.19 -3.46 22.48
N GLY A 811 13.72 -2.92 23.60
CA GLY A 811 14.35 -1.81 24.32
C GLY A 811 14.14 -0.42 23.70
N GLN A 812 13.48 -0.31 22.54
CA GLN A 812 13.18 0.98 21.94
C GLN A 812 12.23 1.78 22.85
N GLU A 813 12.56 3.05 23.06
CA GLU A 813 11.74 4.02 23.77
C GLU A 813 11.00 4.94 22.79
N VAL A 814 9.78 5.32 23.16
CA VAL A 814 8.94 6.28 22.44
C VAL A 814 8.20 7.20 23.41
N TRP A 815 7.89 8.41 22.98
CA TRP A 815 7.02 9.33 23.71
C TRP A 815 5.56 9.00 23.43
N ALA A 816 4.71 8.99 24.44
CA ALA A 816 3.27 8.72 24.29
C ALA A 816 2.42 10.00 24.30
N ASP A 817 3.08 11.16 24.30
CA ASP A 817 2.48 12.49 24.35
C ASP A 817 3.41 13.51 23.68
N GLU A 818 2.87 14.70 23.38
CA GLU A 818 3.58 15.80 22.72
C GLU A 818 4.36 16.71 23.69
N LEU A 819 4.24 16.49 25.00
CA LEU A 819 4.90 17.27 26.06
C LEU A 819 6.14 16.55 26.62
N CYS A 820 6.48 15.38 26.09
CA CYS A 820 7.56 14.52 26.56
C CYS A 820 7.41 14.15 28.05
N GLN A 821 6.18 13.98 28.53
CA GLN A 821 5.85 13.68 29.93
C GLN A 821 5.56 12.20 30.20
N ARG A 822 5.49 11.37 29.17
CA ARG A 822 5.17 9.95 29.26
C ARG A 822 6.01 9.17 28.26
N ARG A 823 6.92 8.34 28.78
CA ARG A 823 7.85 7.54 27.99
C ARG A 823 7.52 6.05 28.07
N CYS A 824 7.41 5.40 26.93
CA CYS A 824 7.10 3.99 26.80
C CYS A 824 8.31 3.21 26.25
N THR A 825 8.56 2.03 26.79
CA THR A 825 9.68 1.15 26.39
C THR A 825 9.14 -0.21 25.99
N CYS A 826 9.59 -0.74 24.85
CA CYS A 826 9.29 -2.11 24.43
C CYS A 826 10.13 -3.13 25.22
N ASN A 827 9.49 -4.07 25.91
CA ASN A 827 10.15 -5.21 26.53
C ASN A 827 10.21 -6.38 25.52
N GLY A 828 11.41 -6.66 25.00
CA GLY A 828 11.61 -7.72 24.01
C GLY A 828 11.38 -9.15 24.51
N ALA A 829 11.35 -9.40 25.82
CA ALA A 829 11.09 -10.73 26.36
C ALA A 829 9.59 -11.04 26.45
N THR A 830 8.77 -10.03 26.75
CA THR A 830 7.31 -10.18 26.87
C THR A 830 6.57 -9.72 25.61
N HIS A 831 7.26 -9.05 24.69
CA HIS A 831 6.67 -8.34 23.54
C HIS A 831 5.62 -7.29 23.95
N GLN A 832 5.72 -6.78 25.19
CA GLN A 832 4.79 -5.77 25.73
C GLN A 832 5.48 -4.43 25.96
N VAL A 833 4.69 -3.36 25.86
CA VAL A 833 5.15 -1.99 26.07
C VAL A 833 4.83 -1.58 27.49
N THR A 834 5.81 -0.99 28.18
CA THR A 834 5.64 -0.44 29.54
C THR A 834 5.86 1.07 29.50
N CYS A 835 4.89 1.84 29.99
CA CYS A 835 4.95 3.30 30.01
C CYS A 835 5.17 3.84 31.43
N ARG A 836 5.95 4.91 31.53
CA ARG A 836 6.23 5.64 32.77
C ARG A 836 6.09 7.14 32.54
N ASP A 837 5.53 7.82 33.53
CA ASP A 837 5.51 9.28 33.52
C ASP A 837 6.92 9.82 33.81
N THR A 838 7.29 10.92 33.18
CA THR A 838 8.56 11.64 33.30
C THR A 838 8.28 13.04 33.83
N GLN A 839 9.32 13.76 34.26
CA GLN A 839 9.20 15.16 34.68
C GLN A 839 9.13 16.14 33.49
N GLY A 840 8.90 15.66 32.26
CA GLY A 840 9.09 16.42 31.05
C GLY A 840 10.56 16.45 30.60
N CYS A 841 10.91 17.43 29.77
CA CYS A 841 12.27 17.62 29.30
C CYS A 841 13.20 18.17 30.39
N PRO A 842 14.51 17.82 30.35
CA PRO A 842 15.52 18.42 31.21
C PRO A 842 15.55 19.96 31.11
N ALA A 843 16.10 20.62 32.13
CA ALA A 843 16.29 22.06 32.11
C ALA A 843 17.12 22.50 30.88
N GLY A 844 16.68 23.58 30.22
CA GLY A 844 17.32 24.08 29.00
C GLY A 844 16.87 23.37 27.71
N GLU A 845 15.99 22.36 27.81
CA GLU A 845 15.36 21.68 26.69
C GLU A 845 13.84 21.88 26.70
N ARG A 846 13.23 21.84 25.52
CA ARG A 846 11.78 21.81 25.33
C ARG A 846 11.40 20.56 24.55
N CYS A 847 10.19 20.07 24.79
CA CYS A 847 9.62 19.06 23.90
C CYS A 847 9.27 19.73 22.58
N SER A 848 9.91 19.31 21.51
CA SER A 848 9.66 19.83 20.16
C SER A 848 10.02 18.77 19.13
N VAL A 849 9.67 19.03 17.88
CA VAL A 849 10.07 18.19 16.75
C VAL A 849 11.31 18.81 16.10
N GLN A 850 12.42 18.07 16.03
CA GLN A 850 13.59 18.47 15.23
C GLN A 850 13.98 17.34 14.28
N ASN A 851 14.27 17.69 13.02
CA ASN A 851 14.50 16.71 11.93
C ASN A 851 13.37 15.66 11.85
N GLY A 852 12.12 16.10 12.06
CA GLY A 852 10.96 15.22 12.07
C GLY A 852 10.83 14.32 13.30
N LEU A 853 11.74 14.32 14.27
CA LEU A 853 11.62 13.48 15.46
C LEU A 853 11.13 14.26 16.67
N LEU A 854 10.15 13.73 17.40
CA LEU A 854 9.71 14.27 18.68
C LEU A 854 10.70 13.89 19.77
N GLY A 855 11.14 14.88 20.53
CA GLY A 855 12.08 14.68 21.62
C GLY A 855 12.33 15.94 22.42
N CYS A 856 13.20 15.81 23.42
CA CYS A 856 13.69 16.95 24.16
C CYS A 856 14.88 17.54 23.41
N TYR A 857 14.71 18.77 22.95
CA TYR A 857 15.73 19.49 22.21
C TYR A 857 16.01 20.84 22.86
N PRO A 858 17.20 21.42 22.63
CA PRO A 858 17.56 22.71 23.20
C PRO A 858 16.55 23.80 22.84
N ASP A 859 16.02 24.51 23.85
CA ASP A 859 15.06 25.59 23.65
C ASP A 859 15.72 26.82 23.00
N ARG A 860 16.98 27.08 23.34
CA ARG A 860 17.78 28.16 22.74
C ARG A 860 19.23 27.74 22.57
N PHE A 861 19.98 28.52 21.81
CA PHE A 861 21.43 28.38 21.69
C PHE A 861 22.10 29.67 22.15
N GLY A 862 23.15 29.53 22.95
CA GLY A 862 24.06 30.62 23.26
C GLY A 862 25.14 30.70 22.20
N THR A 863 25.57 31.90 21.83
CA THR A 863 26.71 32.12 20.95
C THR A 863 27.77 32.91 21.71
N CYS A 864 28.96 32.33 21.83
CA CYS A 864 30.16 33.04 22.24
C CYS A 864 31.01 33.36 21.00
N GLN A 865 31.71 34.48 21.03
CA GLN A 865 32.54 34.94 19.93
C GLN A 865 33.91 35.41 20.43
N GLY A 866 34.95 35.04 19.68
CA GLY A 866 36.24 35.73 19.69
C GLY A 866 36.46 36.33 18.29
N SER A 867 36.75 37.63 18.20
CA SER A 867 37.08 38.29 16.93
C SER A 867 38.31 39.15 17.09
N GLY A 868 39.26 38.99 16.17
CA GLY A 868 40.46 39.79 16.17
C GLY A 868 41.48 39.36 17.23
N ASP A 869 41.06 38.87 18.40
CA ASP A 869 41.89 38.72 19.61
C ASP A 869 42.64 40.03 19.96
N PRO A 870 41.92 40.97 20.59
CA PRO A 870 41.53 40.64 21.96
C PRO A 870 40.03 40.54 22.23
N HIS A 871 39.15 40.84 21.27
CA HIS A 871 37.73 41.02 21.58
C HIS A 871 36.97 39.70 21.76
N TYR A 872 36.48 39.46 22.97
CA TYR A 872 35.59 38.35 23.30
C TYR A 872 34.21 38.85 23.73
N VAL A 873 33.20 38.07 23.36
CA VAL A 873 31.84 38.19 23.86
C VAL A 873 31.45 36.82 24.42
N SER A 874 31.23 36.74 25.73
CA SER A 874 30.76 35.52 26.40
C SER A 874 29.36 35.12 25.94
N PHE A 875 28.89 33.95 26.38
CA PHE A 875 27.52 33.50 26.11
C PHE A 875 26.44 34.43 26.69
N ASP A 876 26.71 35.09 27.82
CA ASP A 876 25.77 35.98 28.50
C ASP A 876 25.96 37.46 28.10
N GLY A 877 26.82 37.72 27.10
CA GLY A 877 27.00 39.03 26.49
C GLY A 877 28.08 39.90 27.13
N ARG A 878 28.86 39.36 28.08
CA ARG A 878 30.00 40.05 28.69
C ARG A 878 31.09 40.27 27.65
N ARG A 879 31.34 41.55 27.32
CA ARG A 879 32.46 41.99 26.49
C ARG A 879 33.72 42.16 27.33
N PHE A 880 34.85 41.65 26.84
CA PHE A 880 36.16 41.85 27.44
C PHE A 880 37.28 41.68 26.42
N ASP A 881 38.43 42.28 26.72
CA ASP A 881 39.61 42.23 25.87
C ASP A 881 40.72 41.40 26.55
N PHE A 882 41.22 40.38 25.87
CA PHE A 882 42.33 39.54 26.35
C PHE A 882 43.36 39.28 25.25
N MET A 883 44.62 39.69 25.47
CA MET A 883 45.71 39.55 24.48
C MET A 883 46.63 38.40 24.85
N GLY A 884 46.22 37.17 24.56
CA GLY A 884 47.01 35.96 24.84
C GLY A 884 47.48 35.28 23.56
N THR A 885 48.73 34.81 23.52
CA THR A 885 49.31 34.08 22.36
C THR A 885 49.55 32.58 22.58
N CYS A 886 49.04 32.04 23.68
CA CYS A 886 49.09 30.61 23.96
C CYS A 886 47.83 29.90 23.45
N THR A 887 47.66 28.63 23.81
CA THR A 887 46.40 27.91 23.59
C THR A 887 45.52 28.04 24.83
N TYR A 888 44.29 28.49 24.62
CA TYR A 888 43.31 28.72 25.67
C TYR A 888 42.07 27.87 25.46
N LEU A 889 41.43 27.48 26.57
CA LEU A 889 40.10 26.90 26.54
C LEU A 889 39.09 28.00 26.23
N LEU A 890 38.60 28.05 25.00
CA LEU A 890 37.54 28.98 24.62
C LEU A 890 36.24 28.59 25.33
N VAL A 891 35.81 27.35 25.16
CA VAL A 891 34.68 26.75 25.86
C VAL A 891 34.87 25.24 25.99
N GLY A 892 34.48 24.67 27.11
CA GLY A 892 34.36 23.22 27.29
C GLY A 892 33.22 22.85 28.23
N SER A 893 32.84 21.58 28.20
CA SER A 893 31.96 21.00 29.22
C SER A 893 32.77 20.76 30.50
N CYS A 894 32.45 21.48 31.57
CA CYS A 894 33.21 21.53 32.82
C CYS A 894 32.38 21.18 34.08
N GLY A 895 31.07 20.98 33.93
CA GLY A 895 30.14 20.60 34.99
C GLY A 895 29.86 19.10 35.14
N GLN A 896 29.12 18.72 36.20
CA GLN A 896 28.88 17.32 36.62
C GLN A 896 27.75 16.58 35.89
N ASN A 897 27.16 17.13 34.83
CA ASN A 897 26.06 16.47 34.15
C ASN A 897 26.57 15.39 33.17
N ALA A 898 26.78 14.17 33.70
CA ALA A 898 27.23 13.02 32.93
C ALA A 898 26.29 12.61 31.77
N ALA A 899 25.07 13.17 31.71
CA ALA A 899 24.15 12.96 30.60
C ALA A 899 24.49 13.79 29.35
N LEU A 900 25.29 14.86 29.48
CA LEU A 900 25.70 15.71 28.36
C LEU A 900 27.02 15.23 27.74
N PRO A 901 27.12 15.16 26.40
CA PRO A 901 28.39 14.88 25.73
C PRO A 901 29.52 15.85 26.14
N ALA A 902 30.66 15.31 26.53
CA ALA A 902 31.84 16.12 26.81
C ALA A 902 32.45 16.66 25.50
N PHE A 903 32.86 17.91 25.52
CA PHE A 903 33.60 18.53 24.42
C PHE A 903 34.57 19.60 24.92
N ARG A 904 35.54 19.95 24.07
CA ARG A 904 36.47 21.07 24.29
C ARG A 904 36.69 21.82 22.99
N VAL A 905 36.67 23.15 23.06
CA VAL A 905 37.04 24.05 21.98
C VAL A 905 38.24 24.86 22.45
N LEU A 906 39.38 24.62 21.81
CA LEU A 906 40.63 25.30 22.09
C LEU A 906 40.92 26.30 20.97
N VAL A 907 41.34 27.50 21.36
CA VAL A 907 41.82 28.52 20.43
C VAL A 907 43.31 28.71 20.63
N GLU A 908 44.05 28.68 19.53
CA GLU A 908 45.47 28.98 19.49
C GLU A 908 45.65 30.33 18.81
N ASN A 909 46.19 31.30 19.55
CA ASN A 909 46.37 32.66 19.09
C ASN A 909 47.85 32.95 18.82
N GLU A 910 48.15 33.87 17.90
CA GLU A 910 49.51 34.28 17.53
C GLU A 910 49.60 35.78 17.28
N HIS A 911 50.80 36.37 17.41
CA HIS A 911 51.05 37.71 16.89
C HIS A 911 51.15 37.68 15.36
N ARG A 912 50.58 38.68 14.69
CA ARG A 912 50.62 38.78 13.22
C ARG A 912 51.03 40.18 12.79
N GLY A 913 52.28 40.31 12.35
CA GLY A 913 52.86 41.59 11.91
C GLY A 913 53.17 42.58 13.05
N SER A 914 52.30 42.68 14.06
CA SER A 914 52.47 43.48 15.28
C SER A 914 52.45 42.60 16.55
N GLN A 915 53.17 43.03 17.60
CA GLN A 915 53.09 42.44 18.94
C GLN A 915 52.00 43.08 19.82
N THR A 916 51.33 44.12 19.32
CA THR A 916 50.29 44.87 20.05
C THR A 916 48.96 44.12 20.14
N VAL A 917 48.69 43.22 19.20
CA VAL A 917 47.46 42.41 19.16
C VAL A 917 47.84 40.97 18.83
N SER A 918 46.98 40.02 19.22
CA SER A 918 47.10 38.62 18.84
C SER A 918 45.98 38.29 17.85
N TYR A 919 45.99 37.14 17.20
CA TYR A 919 44.93 36.70 16.30
C TYR A 919 44.79 35.19 16.39
N THR A 920 43.58 34.66 16.33
CA THR A 920 43.37 33.21 16.25
C THR A 920 44.03 32.64 15.00
N ARG A 921 44.94 31.69 15.17
CA ARG A 921 45.62 30.96 14.07
C ARG A 921 45.02 29.58 13.83
N ALA A 922 44.48 28.97 14.87
CA ALA A 922 43.90 27.63 14.80
C ALA A 922 42.82 27.43 15.86
N VAL A 923 41.83 26.61 15.51
CA VAL A 923 40.77 26.16 16.40
C VAL A 923 40.78 24.65 16.44
N ARG A 924 40.84 24.07 17.65
CA ARG A 924 40.79 22.62 17.87
C ARG A 924 39.51 22.26 18.60
N VAL A 925 38.72 21.37 18.01
CA VAL A 925 37.49 20.82 18.59
C VAL A 925 37.72 19.36 18.93
N GLU A 926 37.51 19.01 20.20
CA GLU A 926 37.58 17.64 20.70
C GLU A 926 36.16 17.22 21.10
N ALA A 927 35.56 16.28 20.37
CA ALA A 927 34.20 15.80 20.62
C ALA A 927 34.02 14.38 20.05
N ARG A 928 33.16 13.56 20.66
CA ARG A 928 32.87 12.18 20.21
C ARG A 928 34.11 11.30 19.98
N GLY A 929 35.18 11.57 20.72
CA GLY A 929 36.46 10.84 20.59
C GLY A 929 37.32 11.24 19.39
N VAL A 930 36.93 12.27 18.63
CA VAL A 930 37.63 12.77 17.44
C VAL A 930 38.23 14.13 17.74
N LYS A 931 39.43 14.40 17.21
CA LYS A 931 40.08 15.71 17.26
C LYS A 931 40.08 16.38 15.89
N VAL A 932 39.39 17.50 15.79
CA VAL A 932 39.30 18.30 14.56
C VAL A 932 40.08 19.59 14.76
N ALA A 933 41.14 19.82 13.98
CA ALA A 933 41.92 21.06 14.02
C ALA A 933 41.82 21.82 12.68
N VAL A 934 41.24 23.01 12.76
CA VAL A 934 41.09 23.97 11.67
C VAL A 934 42.21 24.99 11.80
N ARG A 935 43.14 25.03 10.84
CA ARG A 935 44.35 25.88 10.89
C ARG A 935 44.44 26.83 9.71
N ARG A 936 44.73 28.11 9.96
CA ARG A 936 44.94 29.13 8.91
C ARG A 936 45.86 28.71 7.76
N GLU A 937 46.85 27.86 8.04
CA GLU A 937 47.81 27.32 7.08
C GLU A 937 47.17 26.44 5.98
N TYR A 938 45.96 25.91 6.20
CA TYR A 938 45.29 24.96 5.30
C TYR A 938 43.85 25.37 4.91
N PRO A 939 43.62 26.52 4.25
CA PRO A 939 42.26 26.93 3.88
C PRO A 939 41.55 25.88 3.01
N GLY A 940 40.36 25.46 3.44
CA GLY A 940 39.57 24.43 2.74
C GLY A 940 39.94 22.99 3.07
N GLN A 941 40.90 22.76 3.98
CA GLN A 941 41.30 21.45 4.47
C GLN A 941 41.35 21.43 6.00
N VAL A 942 41.15 20.28 6.63
CA VAL A 942 41.10 20.14 8.09
C VAL A 942 41.97 18.97 8.55
N LEU A 943 42.56 19.08 9.74
CA LEU A 943 43.23 17.95 10.38
C LEU A 943 42.22 17.18 11.24
N VAL A 944 42.01 15.89 10.95
CA VAL A 944 41.19 14.99 11.76
C VAL A 944 42.09 13.90 12.31
N ASP A 945 42.24 13.86 13.63
CA ASP A 945 43.18 12.99 14.34
C ASP A 945 44.59 13.08 13.73
N ASP A 946 45.04 14.32 13.50
CA ASP A 946 46.33 14.70 12.90
C ASP A 946 46.52 14.32 11.41
N ILE A 947 45.47 13.84 10.74
CA ILE A 947 45.49 13.55 9.29
C ILE A 947 44.79 14.66 8.51
N LEU A 948 45.46 15.20 7.50
CA LEU A 948 44.93 16.27 6.65
C LEU A 948 43.87 15.73 5.68
N GLN A 949 42.69 16.35 5.66
CA GLN A 949 41.52 15.97 4.86
C GLN A 949 40.95 17.18 4.12
N TYR A 950 40.34 16.96 2.95
CA TYR A 950 39.61 18.01 2.22
C TYR A 950 38.18 18.16 2.76
N LEU A 951 37.64 19.38 2.73
CA LEU A 951 36.24 19.63 3.08
C LEU A 951 35.31 19.42 1.87
N PRO A 952 34.08 18.90 2.06
CA PRO A 952 33.48 18.47 3.33
C PRO A 952 34.00 17.09 3.79
N PHE A 953 34.00 16.87 5.10
CA PHE A 953 34.43 15.63 5.74
C PHE A 953 33.50 15.23 6.90
N GLN A 954 33.37 13.94 7.17
CA GLN A 954 32.59 13.40 8.29
C GLN A 954 33.41 12.36 9.08
N ALA A 955 33.28 12.37 10.40
CA ALA A 955 33.88 11.39 11.31
C ALA A 955 32.86 10.86 12.33
N ALA A 956 33.24 9.79 13.04
CA ALA A 956 32.43 9.12 14.05
C ALA A 956 31.01 8.79 13.52
N ASP A 957 30.95 8.09 12.39
CA ASP A 957 29.69 7.70 11.73
C ASP A 957 28.75 8.90 11.46
N GLY A 958 29.33 10.06 11.13
CA GLY A 958 28.59 11.29 10.81
C GLY A 958 28.24 12.16 12.02
N GLN A 959 28.60 11.75 13.23
CA GLN A 959 28.37 12.53 14.46
C GLN A 959 29.20 13.82 14.53
N VAL A 960 30.31 13.88 13.79
CA VAL A 960 31.12 15.10 13.62
C VAL A 960 31.21 15.41 12.14
N GLN A 961 30.69 16.57 11.74
CA GLN A 961 30.69 17.04 10.37
C GLN A 961 31.55 18.28 10.27
N VAL A 962 32.39 18.33 9.23
CA VAL A 962 33.23 19.48 8.95
C VAL A 962 32.99 19.91 7.51
N PHE A 963 32.57 21.16 7.30
CA PHE A 963 32.29 21.68 5.98
C PHE A 963 32.59 23.17 5.91
N ARG A 964 32.57 23.72 4.70
CA ARG A 964 32.75 25.16 4.47
C ARG A 964 31.40 25.82 4.29
N GLN A 965 31.13 26.90 5.02
CA GLN A 965 29.96 27.75 4.85
C GLN A 965 30.42 29.19 4.62
N GLY A 966 30.27 29.68 3.38
CA GLY A 966 30.84 30.96 2.97
C GLY A 966 32.37 30.98 3.14
N ARG A 967 32.87 31.86 4.01
CA ARG A 967 34.31 31.96 4.35
C ARG A 967 34.72 31.09 5.54
N ASP A 968 33.75 30.57 6.30
CA ASP A 968 34.03 29.85 7.53
C ASP A 968 34.21 28.35 7.27
N ALA A 969 35.14 27.74 7.99
CA ALA A 969 35.05 26.33 8.33
C ALA A 969 34.03 26.16 9.46
N VAL A 970 33.16 25.17 9.33
CA VAL A 970 32.13 24.83 10.31
C VAL A 970 32.37 23.42 10.80
N VAL A 971 32.56 23.26 12.11
CA VAL A 971 32.57 21.97 12.80
C VAL A 971 31.22 21.85 13.52
N ARG A 972 30.41 20.86 13.14
CA ARG A 972 29.10 20.60 13.74
C ARG A 972 29.05 19.21 14.33
N THR A 973 28.42 19.08 15.48
CA THR A 973 28.21 17.81 16.18
C THR A 973 26.74 17.42 16.22
N ASP A 974 26.48 16.13 16.43
CA ASP A 974 25.13 15.56 16.59
C ASP A 974 24.38 16.09 17.82
N PHE A 975 25.08 16.55 18.85
CA PHE A 975 24.47 17.15 20.05
C PHE A 975 24.34 18.69 19.97
N GLY A 976 24.55 19.28 18.79
CA GLY A 976 24.22 20.68 18.53
C GLY A 976 25.33 21.70 18.77
N LEU A 977 26.53 21.30 19.21
CA LEU A 977 27.70 22.19 19.20
C LEU A 977 28.04 22.55 17.75
N THR A 978 28.13 23.85 17.46
CA THR A 978 28.63 24.38 16.19
C THR A 978 29.77 25.36 16.45
N VAL A 979 30.94 25.08 15.89
CA VAL A 979 32.12 25.95 15.96
C VAL A 979 32.43 26.46 14.57
N THR A 980 32.60 27.77 14.41
CA THR A 980 33.03 28.36 13.14
C THR A 980 34.37 29.06 13.29
N TYR A 981 35.20 28.98 12.25
CA TYR A 981 36.44 29.74 12.14
C TYR A 981 36.63 30.21 10.70
N ASP A 982 36.89 31.50 10.52
CA ASP A 982 37.02 32.13 9.19
C ASP A 982 38.40 31.98 8.54
N TRP A 983 39.24 31.10 9.07
CA TRP A 983 40.66 30.94 8.72
C TRP A 983 41.53 32.16 9.00
N ASN A 984 40.99 33.20 9.66
CA ASN A 984 41.69 34.47 9.80
C ASN A 984 41.78 34.90 11.27
N ALA A 985 40.67 35.24 11.89
CA ALA A 985 40.66 35.93 13.19
C ALA A 985 39.35 35.77 13.97
N ARG A 986 38.28 35.27 13.34
CA ARG A 986 36.97 35.15 13.96
C ARG A 986 36.64 33.70 14.24
N VAL A 987 36.40 33.41 15.52
CA VAL A 987 35.89 32.13 16.00
C VAL A 987 34.54 32.34 16.68
N THR A 988 33.58 31.48 16.40
CA THR A 988 32.32 31.44 17.16
C THR A 988 32.08 30.03 17.68
N ALA A 989 31.56 29.94 18.90
CA ALA A 989 31.08 28.71 19.48
C ALA A 989 29.61 28.89 19.82
N LYS A 990 28.75 28.10 19.17
CA LYS A 990 27.31 28.05 19.42
C LYS A 990 26.99 26.77 20.16
N VAL A 991 26.41 26.90 21.36
CA VAL A 991 26.16 25.77 22.27
C VAL A 991 24.68 25.75 22.69
N PRO A 992 24.06 24.56 22.78
CA PRO A 992 22.71 24.40 23.33
C PRO A 992 22.53 24.93 24.76
N SER A 993 21.34 25.46 25.08
CA SER A 993 20.95 25.85 26.45
C SER A 993 20.91 24.71 27.46
N SER A 994 20.89 23.46 27.02
CA SER A 994 21.05 22.31 27.92
C SER A 994 22.43 22.27 28.61
N TYR A 995 23.42 23.00 28.10
CA TYR A 995 24.72 23.17 28.75
C TYR A 995 24.81 24.41 29.67
N ALA A 996 23.73 25.18 29.85
CA ALA A 996 23.75 26.32 30.78
C ALA A 996 24.26 25.88 32.16
N GLU A 997 25.14 26.68 32.76
CA GLU A 997 25.87 26.40 34.02
C GLU A 997 26.84 25.20 33.98
N ALA A 998 26.87 24.42 32.91
CA ALA A 998 27.77 23.27 32.73
C ALA A 998 29.02 23.61 31.90
N LEU A 999 29.12 24.85 31.41
CA LEU A 999 30.25 25.34 30.60
C LEU A 999 31.30 26.04 31.44
N CYS A 1000 32.52 26.06 30.93
CA CYS A 1000 33.58 26.93 31.40
C CYS A 1000 34.57 27.28 30.28
N GLY A 1001 35.46 28.24 30.55
CA GLY A 1001 36.44 28.75 29.60
C GLY A 1001 36.32 30.26 29.45
N LEU A 1002 36.97 30.81 28.42
CA LEU A 1002 36.89 32.23 28.09
C LEU A 1002 35.47 32.71 27.76
N CYS A 1003 34.58 31.80 27.34
CA CYS A 1003 33.20 32.11 26.99
C CYS A 1003 32.23 32.20 28.18
N GLY A 1004 32.71 32.06 29.42
CA GLY A 1004 31.85 32.10 30.61
C GLY A 1004 31.09 30.80 30.88
N ASN A 1005 30.04 30.88 31.69
CA ASN A 1005 29.29 29.71 32.20
C ASN A 1005 27.89 29.53 31.58
N PHE A 1006 27.40 30.52 30.82
CA PHE A 1006 26.11 30.52 30.13
C PHE A 1006 24.90 30.39 31.05
N ASN A 1007 24.90 31.12 32.17
CA ASN A 1007 23.80 31.11 33.15
C ASN A 1007 22.85 32.31 33.02
N GLY A 1008 23.14 33.25 32.12
CA GLY A 1008 22.38 34.48 31.88
C GLY A 1008 22.84 35.69 32.70
N ASP A 1009 23.91 35.58 33.51
CA ASP A 1009 24.47 36.68 34.30
C ASP A 1009 25.86 37.10 33.79
N PRO A 1010 25.98 38.18 32.99
CA PRO A 1010 27.27 38.62 32.47
C PRO A 1010 28.24 39.13 33.56
N ALA A 1011 27.77 39.33 34.80
CA ALA A 1011 28.63 39.79 35.88
C ALA A 1011 29.58 38.70 36.41
N ASP A 1012 29.28 37.42 36.18
CA ASP A 1012 30.06 36.30 36.70
C ASP A 1012 30.89 35.54 35.64
N ASP A 1013 30.81 35.97 34.38
CA ASP A 1013 31.49 35.35 33.25
C ASP A 1013 33.02 35.37 33.33
N LEU A 1014 33.60 36.28 34.13
CA LEU A 1014 35.05 36.36 34.35
C LEU A 1014 35.51 35.46 35.52
N ALA A 1015 34.91 34.27 35.63
CA ALA A 1015 35.25 33.28 36.65
C ALA A 1015 36.61 32.62 36.38
N LEU A 1016 37.45 32.53 37.41
CA LEU A 1016 38.73 31.84 37.34
C LEU A 1016 38.53 30.31 37.31
N ARG A 1017 39.44 29.57 36.65
CA ARG A 1017 39.45 28.10 36.64
C ARG A 1017 39.38 27.45 38.03
N GLY A 1018 39.99 28.08 39.04
CA GLY A 1018 39.99 27.61 40.43
C GLY A 1018 38.78 28.03 41.27
N GLY A 1019 37.80 28.72 40.67
CA GLY A 1019 36.68 29.35 41.35
C GLY A 1019 36.94 30.81 41.75
N GLY A 1020 35.86 31.59 41.93
CA GLY A 1020 35.90 33.02 42.21
C GLY A 1020 36.02 33.90 40.96
N GLN A 1021 35.81 35.21 41.13
CA GLN A 1021 35.85 36.19 40.04
C GLN A 1021 37.25 36.79 39.86
N ALA A 1022 37.68 36.96 38.61
CA ALA A 1022 38.94 37.59 38.27
C ALA A 1022 38.91 39.10 38.53
N ALA A 1023 40.05 39.68 38.92
CA ALA A 1023 40.18 41.12 39.11
C ALA A 1023 40.14 41.92 37.79
N ASN A 1024 40.59 41.31 36.70
CA ASN A 1024 40.61 41.89 35.36
C ASN A 1024 40.66 40.79 34.28
N ALA A 1025 40.50 41.17 33.01
CA ALA A 1025 40.49 40.25 31.88
C ALA A 1025 41.83 39.49 31.69
N LEU A 1026 42.96 40.11 32.04
CA LEU A 1026 44.28 39.47 31.98
C LEU A 1026 44.38 38.30 32.97
N ALA A 1027 43.97 38.50 34.22
CA ALA A 1027 43.95 37.44 35.23
C ALA A 1027 42.96 36.32 34.86
N PHE A 1028 41.80 36.71 34.32
CA PHE A 1028 40.80 35.77 33.82
C PHE A 1028 41.36 34.86 32.71
N GLY A 1029 41.87 35.46 31.62
CA GLY A 1029 42.31 34.69 30.47
C GLY A 1029 43.54 33.82 30.75
N ASN A 1030 44.47 34.28 31.58
CA ASN A 1030 45.60 33.48 32.05
C ASN A 1030 45.16 32.22 32.82
N SER A 1031 44.04 32.29 33.56
CA SER A 1031 43.53 31.13 34.29
C SER A 1031 43.02 30.01 33.37
N TRP A 1032 42.67 30.34 32.13
CA TRP A 1032 42.12 29.42 31.13
C TRP A 1032 43.14 28.93 30.08
N GLN A 1033 44.43 29.17 30.30
CA GLN A 1033 45.50 28.61 29.48
C GLN A 1033 45.54 27.07 29.59
N GLU A 1034 45.79 26.40 28.47
CA GLU A 1034 45.83 24.92 28.36
C GLU A 1034 47.20 24.41 27.90
N GLU A 1035 47.76 25.01 26.83
CA GLU A 1035 49.06 24.61 26.29
C GLU A 1035 49.97 25.84 26.20
N THR A 1036 51.20 25.73 26.73
CA THR A 1036 52.24 26.74 26.60
C THR A 1036 53.15 26.41 25.42
N ARG A 1037 53.36 27.39 24.53
CA ARG A 1037 54.34 27.31 23.44
C ARG A 1037 55.55 28.19 23.74
N PRO A 1038 56.76 27.84 23.24
CA PRO A 1038 57.92 28.70 23.38
C PRO A 1038 57.65 30.11 22.84
N GLY A 1039 57.79 31.13 23.69
CA GLY A 1039 57.58 32.53 23.34
C GLY A 1039 56.12 33.01 23.39
N CYS A 1040 55.16 32.19 23.81
CA CYS A 1040 53.79 32.66 24.07
C CYS A 1040 53.65 33.28 25.46
N GLY A 1041 52.70 34.21 25.60
CA GLY A 1041 52.34 34.86 26.87
C GLY A 1041 51.08 35.70 26.71
N ALA A 1042 50.68 36.37 27.79
CA ALA A 1042 49.59 37.34 27.77
C ALA A 1042 50.04 38.68 28.35
N THR A 1043 49.60 39.78 27.74
CA THR A 1043 49.87 41.15 28.19
C THR A 1043 48.57 41.89 28.46
N GLU A 1044 48.63 42.99 29.21
CA GLU A 1044 47.46 43.86 29.34
C GLU A 1044 47.07 44.44 27.98
N PRO A 1045 45.76 44.59 27.70
CA PRO A 1045 45.29 45.25 26.50
C PRO A 1045 45.90 46.65 26.33
N GLY A 1046 46.26 47.02 25.09
CA GLY A 1046 46.79 48.34 24.79
C GLY A 1046 45.82 49.46 25.17
N ASP A 1047 46.33 50.56 25.73
CA ASP A 1047 45.51 51.72 26.08
C ASP A 1047 45.25 52.60 24.86
N CYS A 1048 43.97 52.87 24.57
CA CYS A 1048 43.54 53.87 23.58
C CYS A 1048 43.00 55.11 24.31
N PRO A 1049 43.88 56.05 24.71
CA PRO A 1049 43.46 57.24 25.42
C PRO A 1049 42.56 58.08 24.50
N LYS A 1050 41.31 58.30 24.92
CA LYS A 1050 40.21 59.00 24.21
C LYS A 1050 39.33 58.13 23.28
N LEU A 1051 39.29 56.81 23.47
CA LEU A 1051 38.40 55.91 22.73
C LEU A 1051 36.97 56.45 22.58
N ASP A 1052 36.33 56.89 23.66
CA ASP A 1052 34.94 57.40 23.63
C ASP A 1052 34.79 58.62 22.70
N SER A 1053 35.79 59.52 22.70
CA SER A 1053 35.79 60.69 21.82
C SER A 1053 36.00 60.30 20.35
N LEU A 1054 36.82 59.29 20.08
CA LEU A 1054 37.07 58.79 18.73
C LEU A 1054 35.84 58.06 18.17
N VAL A 1055 35.14 57.28 19.00
CA VAL A 1055 33.86 56.65 18.63
C VAL A 1055 32.83 57.72 18.26
N ALA A 1056 32.68 58.76 19.08
CA ALA A 1056 31.76 59.86 18.80
C ALA A 1056 32.09 60.59 17.49
N GLN A 1057 33.38 60.74 17.16
CA GLN A 1057 33.82 61.35 15.90
C GLN A 1057 33.48 60.46 14.69
N GLN A 1058 33.76 59.16 14.76
CA GLN A 1058 33.50 58.22 13.66
C GLN A 1058 31.99 58.05 13.40
N LEU A 1059 31.15 58.12 14.44
CA LEU A 1059 29.69 58.15 14.28
C LEU A 1059 29.20 59.35 13.45
N GLN A 1060 29.93 60.47 13.46
CA GLN A 1060 29.59 61.66 12.66
C GLN A 1060 30.16 61.60 11.23
N SER A 1061 31.35 61.03 11.05
CA SER A 1061 32.05 60.96 9.75
C SER A 1061 31.37 60.02 8.75
N LYS A 1062 30.72 58.96 9.25
CA LYS A 1062 30.08 57.88 8.48
C LYS A 1062 31.01 57.11 7.53
N ASN A 1063 32.32 57.36 7.63
CA ASN A 1063 33.37 56.68 6.88
C ASN A 1063 34.14 55.73 7.80
N GLU A 1064 34.94 54.82 7.23
CA GLU A 1064 35.71 53.82 7.99
C GLU A 1064 34.83 53.02 8.97
N CYS A 1065 35.08 53.10 10.28
CA CYS A 1065 34.26 52.44 11.29
C CYS A 1065 32.83 52.98 11.32
N GLY A 1066 32.64 54.28 11.04
CA GLY A 1066 31.37 54.99 11.04
C GLY A 1066 30.27 54.35 10.19
N ILE A 1067 30.66 53.63 9.14
CA ILE A 1067 29.74 52.93 8.22
C ILE A 1067 28.86 51.88 8.93
N LEU A 1068 29.34 51.30 10.03
CA LEU A 1068 28.64 50.27 10.80
C LEU A 1068 27.33 50.77 11.39
N ALA A 1069 27.27 52.06 11.76
CA ALA A 1069 26.13 52.68 12.43
C ALA A 1069 25.37 53.68 11.54
N ASP A 1070 25.71 53.81 10.25
CA ASP A 1070 24.99 54.74 9.36
C ASP A 1070 23.58 54.21 9.05
N PRO A 1071 22.50 54.88 9.49
CA PRO A 1071 21.12 54.42 9.28
C PRO A 1071 20.70 54.38 7.81
N LYS A 1072 21.50 54.99 6.91
CA LYS A 1072 21.30 54.92 5.45
C LYS A 1072 22.36 54.07 4.75
N GLY A 1073 23.29 53.49 5.51
CA GLY A 1073 24.43 52.73 5.02
C GLY A 1073 24.07 51.31 4.57
N PRO A 1074 25.10 50.52 4.24
CA PRO A 1074 24.90 49.16 3.75
C PRO A 1074 24.37 48.18 4.81
N PHE A 1075 24.49 48.54 6.09
CA PHE A 1075 24.05 47.73 7.23
C PHE A 1075 22.72 48.19 7.86
N ARG A 1076 21.96 49.08 7.21
CA ARG A 1076 20.75 49.69 7.79
C ARG A 1076 19.70 48.69 8.29
N GLU A 1077 19.50 47.57 7.59
CA GLU A 1077 18.54 46.54 7.99
C GLU A 1077 19.04 45.75 9.23
N CYS A 1078 20.37 45.73 9.45
CA CYS A 1078 21.01 45.07 10.58
C CYS A 1078 20.69 45.76 11.91
N HIS A 1079 20.50 47.09 11.92
CA HIS A 1079 20.35 47.86 13.17
C HIS A 1079 19.09 47.51 13.97
N SER A 1080 18.10 46.92 13.31
CA SER A 1080 16.90 46.39 13.95
C SER A 1080 17.13 45.04 14.67
N LYS A 1081 18.24 44.36 14.37
CA LYS A 1081 18.58 43.02 14.85
C LYS A 1081 19.83 42.98 15.73
N LEU A 1082 20.81 43.83 15.42
CA LEU A 1082 22.10 43.90 16.10
C LEU A 1082 22.45 45.36 16.39
N ASP A 1083 22.93 45.61 17.61
CA ASP A 1083 23.43 46.92 17.99
C ASP A 1083 24.84 47.16 17.39
N PRO A 1084 25.02 48.15 16.51
CA PRO A 1084 26.32 48.45 15.92
C PRO A 1084 27.32 49.07 16.91
N GLN A 1085 26.90 49.55 18.09
CA GLN A 1085 27.77 50.30 19.01
C GLN A 1085 28.98 49.49 19.49
N GLY A 1086 28.79 48.19 19.76
CA GLY A 1086 29.88 47.30 20.17
C GLY A 1086 30.91 47.15 19.06
N ALA A 1087 30.48 46.73 17.87
CA ALA A 1087 31.37 46.56 16.72
C ALA A 1087 32.04 47.87 16.28
N MET A 1088 31.34 49.01 16.42
CA MET A 1088 31.91 50.34 16.21
C MET A 1088 33.05 50.61 17.18
N ARG A 1089 32.85 50.35 18.47
CA ARG A 1089 33.86 50.57 19.50
C ARG A 1089 35.08 49.69 19.26
N ASP A 1090 34.87 48.42 18.94
CA ASP A 1090 35.93 47.45 18.62
C ASP A 1090 36.74 47.93 17.40
N CYS A 1091 36.06 48.37 16.33
CA CYS A 1091 36.71 48.93 15.13
C CYS A 1091 37.59 50.14 15.44
N VAL A 1092 37.07 51.08 16.23
CA VAL A 1092 37.80 52.31 16.59
C VAL A 1092 38.97 52.00 17.53
N TYR A 1093 38.80 51.03 18.43
CA TYR A 1093 39.87 50.54 19.30
C TYR A 1093 41.02 49.94 18.48
N ASP A 1094 40.72 49.03 17.55
CA ASP A 1094 41.72 48.43 16.67
C ASP A 1094 42.44 49.47 15.81
N HIS A 1095 41.70 50.44 15.27
CA HIS A 1095 42.29 51.52 14.48
C HIS A 1095 43.19 52.44 15.31
N CYS A 1096 42.86 52.64 16.59
CA CYS A 1096 43.65 53.42 17.53
C CYS A 1096 44.98 52.74 17.87
N LEU A 1097 44.97 51.40 18.04
CA LEU A 1097 46.16 50.62 18.36
C LEU A 1097 47.05 50.34 17.14
N LEU A 1098 46.46 50.31 15.94
CA LEU A 1098 47.15 50.01 14.68
C LEU A 1098 46.88 51.11 13.62
N PRO A 1099 47.32 52.36 13.87
CA PRO A 1099 47.04 53.47 12.97
C PRO A 1099 47.63 53.22 11.57
N GLY A 1100 46.81 53.45 10.54
CA GLY A 1100 47.20 53.32 9.13
C GLY A 1100 47.13 51.91 8.54
N GLN A 1101 46.68 50.90 9.30
CA GLN A 1101 46.41 49.56 8.77
C GLN A 1101 44.95 49.40 8.38
N SER A 1102 44.67 49.06 7.12
CA SER A 1102 43.30 48.80 6.63
C SER A 1102 42.78 47.40 6.98
N GLY A 1103 43.66 46.45 7.29
CA GLY A 1103 43.28 45.07 7.65
C GLY A 1103 42.29 44.97 8.81
N PRO A 1104 42.59 45.54 10.00
CA PRO A 1104 41.69 45.48 11.16
C PRO A 1104 40.31 46.13 10.92
N LEU A 1105 40.28 47.22 10.15
CA LEU A 1105 39.03 47.84 9.69
C LEU A 1105 38.19 46.82 8.89
N CYS A 1106 38.79 46.20 7.87
CA CYS A 1106 38.10 45.25 7.02
C CYS A 1106 37.65 43.98 7.75
N ASP A 1107 38.43 43.52 8.73
CA ASP A 1107 38.09 42.38 9.58
C ASP A 1107 36.88 42.69 10.47
N THR A 1108 36.81 43.90 11.05
CA THR A 1108 35.67 44.31 11.88
C THR A 1108 34.41 44.50 11.04
N LEU A 1109 34.51 45.17 9.89
CA LEU A 1109 33.38 45.32 8.96
C LEU A 1109 32.86 43.95 8.47
N ALA A 1110 33.77 43.03 8.15
CA ALA A 1110 33.40 41.68 7.75
C ALA A 1110 32.75 40.88 8.88
N THR A 1111 33.23 41.04 10.11
CA THR A 1111 32.68 40.40 11.29
C THR A 1111 31.24 40.86 11.55
N TYR A 1112 30.99 42.17 11.49
CA TYR A 1112 29.63 42.70 11.66
C TYR A 1112 28.70 42.31 10.51
N ALA A 1113 29.20 42.33 9.26
CA ALA A 1113 28.45 41.85 8.10
C ALA A 1113 28.02 40.38 8.26
N ALA A 1114 28.94 39.51 8.70
CA ALA A 1114 28.65 38.10 8.93
C ALA A 1114 27.64 37.90 10.07
N ALA A 1115 27.77 38.64 11.17
CA ALA A 1115 26.80 38.61 12.26
C ALA A 1115 25.40 39.06 11.80
N CYS A 1116 25.33 40.12 11.01
CA CYS A 1116 24.07 40.63 10.47
C CYS A 1116 23.38 39.63 9.54
N GLN A 1117 24.12 39.01 8.62
CA GLN A 1117 23.59 37.96 7.76
C GLN A 1117 23.12 36.75 8.57
N ALA A 1118 23.86 36.37 9.63
CA ALA A 1118 23.45 35.31 10.55
C ALA A 1118 22.18 35.66 11.35
N ALA A 1119 21.91 36.94 11.58
CA ALA A 1119 20.68 37.44 12.20
C ALA A 1119 19.51 37.61 11.20
N GLY A 1120 19.69 37.18 9.93
CA GLY A 1120 18.66 37.22 8.89
C GLY A 1120 18.39 38.60 8.31
N ALA A 1121 19.28 39.58 8.53
CA ALA A 1121 19.14 40.92 7.97
C ALA A 1121 19.93 41.06 6.65
N THR A 1122 19.36 41.81 5.71
CA THR A 1122 19.98 42.07 4.41
C THR A 1122 21.18 43.00 4.57
N VAL A 1123 22.35 42.55 4.10
CA VAL A 1123 23.55 43.38 3.97
C VAL A 1123 23.68 43.84 2.52
N HIS A 1124 23.71 45.14 2.31
CA HIS A 1124 23.94 45.71 0.99
C HIS A 1124 25.44 45.75 0.65
N PRO A 1125 25.81 45.90 -0.64
CA PRO A 1125 27.21 45.99 -1.04
C PRO A 1125 27.96 47.07 -0.24
N TRP A 1126 29.01 46.66 0.48
CA TRP A 1126 29.85 47.54 1.30
C TRP A 1126 31.34 47.47 0.94
N ARG A 1127 31.75 46.47 0.15
CA ARG A 1127 33.10 46.34 -0.38
C ARG A 1127 33.22 47.09 -1.69
N SER A 1128 34.26 47.89 -1.86
CA SER A 1128 34.59 48.63 -3.09
C SER A 1128 36.10 48.65 -3.33
N GLU A 1129 36.54 49.17 -4.47
CA GLU A 1129 37.98 49.33 -4.77
C GLU A 1129 38.69 50.24 -3.75
N GLU A 1130 37.95 51.12 -3.09
CA GLU A 1130 38.42 52.07 -2.07
C GLU A 1130 38.22 51.56 -0.62
N LEU A 1131 37.47 50.46 -0.42
CA LEU A 1131 37.12 49.92 0.89
C LEU A 1131 36.97 48.38 0.86
N CYS A 1132 37.98 47.66 1.36
CA CYS A 1132 37.93 46.25 1.82
C CYS A 1132 37.45 45.13 0.87
#